data_AF-A0A0C9RRL4-F1
#
_entry.id   AF-A0A0C9RRL4-F1
#
_cell.length_a   1.000
_cell.length_b   1.000
_cell.length_c   1.000
_cell.angle_alpha   90.00
_cell.angle_beta   90.00
_cell.angle_gamma   90.00
#
_symmetry.space_group_name_H-M   'P 1'
#
loop_
_entity.id
_entity.type
_entity.pdbx_description
1 polymer ?
#
loop_
_entity_poly.entity_id
_entity_poly.type
_entity_poly.pdbx_seq_one_letter_code
_entity_poly.pdbx_strand_id
1 'polypeptide(L)'
;MTQPMESSTKEAGAVVITEQERDLAQSALAEFQKRSYGSCLTYLNKLETLRPKDLKVMHNKVIVEYYKNDLKKTELAGKSLNAICGAPTTVDSPSDSPDDVEKCVMRFNQAVLLYHTRQDELSLQILTRLFTFVEPMEENLAWNVCLLLIELHIVTNRLDAALSLINYVESQFICSTDSSKLTSSPSTPSGEKDGPSKNIVIKELKERKKDSIDSTNDLFRIKLLKYKARVYLLLQQPKLCRKEWKLLVSLGTPVNISTMFLKAHLEYMRGNFKKSLKLLNSASDNLEYKICGESAAVLYYNNVACINYANGKPNLAAFYFQKALEENKKAMESVRVRDADPISSQALFTLGGDRHYELMFGLGVSLLQAGQATKAFDCFTEAAQRLHNSPTLWLKLAECCIYCHKPSNEIDFDIPKRREDMVQKVVGCGVHRKIILASALNKDPRYHAENLSYAIPQPTLQFGMLCLKNALFTLREEEPSARTINIPSQLNSSASSGVTTGLQPSIASLASPGHILGNPPAASVNRVTSEVTAVESSNLKIAILGASAYVSLCLGDYIAALEHSKSLLAIEKIPGAYRMLGNLYAAECLILMDKINEAIDHLRLQNLEELDTCIPVPDALDPDKTVESIVNTKKWFPTSLVTAKAILRYNLAVAYATRGELDKSSEILKQVWVSKGPDCDVPIHVIMLALYIELQKGHVDIARSIVKLHCPQY
;
A
#
# COMPACT_ATOMS: atom_id res chain seq x y z
N MET A 1 69.09 38.54 6.29
CA MET A 1 69.62 37.86 5.10
C MET A 1 69.33 36.37 5.26
N THR A 2 68.08 35.91 5.25
CA THR A 2 67.05 35.89 4.18
C THR A 2 67.52 35.23 2.90
N GLN A 3 67.27 33.92 2.77
CA GLN A 3 66.69 33.30 1.56
C GLN A 3 65.74 32.16 2.00
N PRO A 4 64.49 32.12 1.50
CA PRO A 4 63.45 31.21 1.98
C PRO A 4 63.40 29.91 1.18
N MET A 5 63.00 28.83 1.87
CA MET A 5 62.47 27.61 1.25
C MET A 5 61.10 27.91 0.63
N GLU A 6 60.99 27.81 -0.69
CA GLU A 6 59.69 27.75 -1.36
C GLU A 6 59.04 26.38 -1.12
N SER A 7 57.98 26.40 -0.34
CA SER A 7 56.99 25.34 -0.26
C SER A 7 56.22 25.28 -1.59
N SER A 8 56.46 24.25 -2.39
CA SER A 8 55.65 23.95 -3.58
C SER A 8 54.28 23.41 -3.13
N THR A 9 53.33 24.31 -2.93
CA THR A 9 51.90 24.01 -2.90
C THR A 9 51.51 23.46 -4.28
N LYS A 10 51.23 22.16 -4.37
CA LYS A 10 50.55 21.57 -5.53
C LYS A 10 49.10 22.08 -5.54
N GLU A 11 48.87 23.20 -6.20
CA GLU A 11 47.52 23.56 -6.66
C GLU A 11 47.06 22.51 -7.68
N ALA A 12 45.87 21.93 -7.44
CA ALA A 12 45.20 21.06 -8.38
C ALA A 12 44.97 21.83 -9.70
N GLY A 13 45.56 21.36 -10.80
CA GLY A 13 45.49 22.01 -12.10
C GLY A 13 44.04 22.21 -12.55
N ALA A 14 43.62 23.47 -12.66
CA ALA A 14 42.36 23.83 -13.29
C ALA A 14 42.34 23.29 -14.72
N VAL A 15 41.30 22.54 -15.08
CA VAL A 15 41.08 22.03 -16.43
C VAL A 15 40.86 23.21 -17.37
N VAL A 16 41.89 23.59 -18.13
CA VAL A 16 41.77 24.65 -19.14
C VAL A 16 40.98 24.10 -20.33
N ILE A 17 39.76 24.62 -20.53
CA ILE A 17 38.89 24.30 -21.66
C ILE A 17 39.20 25.28 -22.79
N THR A 18 39.63 24.75 -23.94
CA THR A 18 39.92 25.54 -25.14
C THR A 18 38.64 26.08 -25.79
N GLU A 19 38.75 27.17 -26.54
CA GLU A 19 37.61 27.74 -27.29
C GLU A 19 37.07 26.74 -28.32
N GLN A 20 37.97 25.99 -28.97
CA GLN A 20 37.61 24.93 -29.90
C GLN A 20 36.79 23.79 -29.24
N GLU A 21 37.17 23.35 -28.03
CA GLU A 21 36.39 22.34 -27.28
C GLU A 21 35.00 22.87 -26.89
N ARG A 22 34.92 24.15 -26.50
CA ARG A 22 33.66 24.81 -26.17
C ARG A 22 32.72 24.90 -27.36
N ASP A 23 33.24 25.29 -28.53
CA ASP A 23 32.48 25.40 -29.77
C ASP A 23 31.97 24.03 -30.23
N LEU A 24 32.81 23.00 -30.13
CA LEU A 24 32.42 21.61 -30.42
C LEU A 24 31.33 21.11 -29.48
N ALA A 25 31.44 21.38 -28.17
CA ALA A 25 30.43 21.00 -27.18
C ALA A 25 29.10 21.75 -27.41
N GLN A 26 29.15 23.05 -27.73
CA GLN A 26 27.96 23.84 -28.02
C GLN A 26 27.29 23.42 -29.32
N SER A 27 28.07 23.06 -30.34
CA SER A 27 27.58 22.48 -31.59
C SER A 27 26.92 21.12 -31.37
N ALA A 28 27.53 20.26 -30.55
CA ALA A 28 26.96 18.96 -30.18
C ALA A 28 25.62 19.13 -29.44
N LEU A 29 25.54 20.07 -28.48
CA LEU A 29 24.30 20.37 -27.76
C LEU A 29 23.20 20.90 -28.68
N ALA A 30 23.53 21.81 -29.61
CA ALA A 30 22.57 22.34 -30.57
C ALA A 30 22.01 21.24 -31.49
N GLU A 31 22.86 20.35 -31.98
CA GLU A 31 22.41 19.21 -32.81
C GLU A 31 21.58 18.19 -31.99
N PHE A 32 21.91 17.99 -30.71
CA PHE A 32 21.10 17.17 -29.81
C PHE A 32 19.69 17.76 -29.62
N GLN A 33 19.59 19.07 -29.37
CA GLN A 33 18.31 19.77 -29.24
C GLN A 33 17.45 19.69 -30.51
N LYS A 34 18.09 19.66 -31.69
CA LYS A 34 17.41 19.44 -32.99
C LYS A 34 17.04 17.98 -33.26
N ARG A 35 17.34 17.04 -32.35
CA ARG A 35 17.18 15.58 -32.52
C ARG A 35 18.04 14.99 -33.66
N SER A 36 19.11 15.69 -34.03
CA SER A 36 20.06 15.30 -35.08
C SER A 36 21.20 14.47 -34.46
N TYR A 37 20.88 13.25 -33.99
CA TYR A 37 21.81 12.45 -33.19
C TYR A 37 23.03 11.96 -33.98
N GLY A 38 22.90 11.74 -35.29
CA GLY A 38 24.03 11.37 -36.16
C GLY A 38 25.10 12.46 -36.19
N SER A 39 24.69 13.70 -36.45
CA SER A 39 25.57 14.87 -36.46
C SER A 39 26.14 15.16 -35.07
N CYS A 40 25.32 15.04 -34.02
CA CYS A 40 25.76 15.18 -32.63
C CYS A 40 26.93 14.22 -32.30
N LEU A 41 26.83 12.95 -32.69
CA LEU A 41 27.93 11.97 -32.49
C LEU A 41 29.21 12.35 -33.24
N THR A 42 29.12 12.96 -34.43
CA THR A 42 30.33 13.40 -35.14
C THR A 42 31.10 14.48 -34.38
N TYR A 43 30.40 15.43 -33.75
CA TYR A 43 31.01 16.45 -32.90
C TYR A 43 31.55 15.86 -31.59
N LEU A 44 30.84 14.92 -30.97
CA LEU A 44 31.30 14.22 -29.76
C LEU A 44 32.53 13.35 -30.01
N ASN A 45 32.63 12.67 -31.15
CA ASN A 45 33.83 11.90 -31.52
C ASN A 45 35.04 12.83 -31.72
N LYS A 46 34.86 14.01 -32.33
CA LYS A 46 35.93 15.02 -32.41
C LYS A 46 36.35 15.49 -31.01
N LEU A 47 35.39 15.70 -30.12
CA LEU A 47 35.67 16.11 -28.74
C LEU A 47 36.39 15.00 -27.95
N GLU A 48 36.04 13.73 -28.17
CA GLU A 48 36.71 12.55 -27.57
C GLU A 48 38.16 12.43 -28.04
N THR A 49 38.47 12.74 -29.31
CA THR A 49 39.87 12.78 -29.78
C THR A 49 40.72 13.84 -29.07
N LEU A 50 40.10 14.95 -28.68
CA LEU A 50 40.76 16.01 -27.91
C LEU A 50 40.84 15.66 -26.40
N ARG A 51 39.82 14.97 -25.87
CA ARG A 51 39.71 14.59 -24.45
C ARG A 51 39.30 13.12 -24.25
N PRO A 52 40.21 12.15 -24.47
CA PRO A 52 39.86 10.72 -24.46
C PRO A 52 39.54 10.14 -23.07
N LYS A 53 39.88 10.84 -21.99
CA LYS A 53 39.63 10.41 -20.59
C LYS A 53 38.50 11.19 -19.92
N ASP A 54 37.81 12.07 -20.64
CA ASP A 54 36.76 12.92 -20.07
C ASP A 54 35.46 12.11 -19.91
N LEU A 55 35.05 11.91 -18.66
CA LEU A 55 33.86 11.13 -18.32
C LEU A 55 32.57 11.77 -18.89
N LYS A 56 32.50 13.11 -18.99
CA LYS A 56 31.31 13.81 -19.51
C LYS A 56 31.15 13.59 -21.01
N VAL A 57 32.26 13.57 -21.75
CA VAL A 57 32.25 13.28 -23.19
C VAL A 57 31.83 11.82 -23.44
N MET A 58 32.41 10.87 -22.70
CA MET A 58 32.04 9.45 -22.78
C MET A 58 30.57 9.22 -22.42
N HIS A 59 30.09 9.82 -21.32
CA HIS A 59 28.69 9.75 -20.91
C HIS A 59 27.76 10.30 -21.98
N ASN A 60 28.02 11.52 -22.48
CA ASN A 60 27.16 12.15 -23.48
C ASN A 60 27.09 11.32 -24.77
N LYS A 61 28.20 10.69 -25.18
CA LYS A 61 28.21 9.76 -26.32
C LYS A 61 27.28 8.57 -26.09
N VAL A 62 27.35 7.91 -24.94
CA VAL A 62 26.45 6.81 -24.58
C VAL A 62 24.99 7.26 -24.62
N ILE A 63 24.67 8.43 -24.06
CA ILE A 63 23.30 8.96 -24.05
C ILE A 63 22.82 9.27 -25.48
N VAL A 64 23.64 9.93 -26.31
CA VAL A 64 23.27 10.24 -27.70
C VAL A 64 23.10 8.98 -28.54
N GLU A 65 23.95 7.96 -28.36
CA GLU A 65 23.78 6.65 -29.00
C GLU A 65 22.48 5.98 -28.55
N TYR A 66 22.10 6.12 -27.29
CA TYR A 66 20.85 5.59 -26.78
C TYR A 66 19.63 6.29 -27.37
N TYR A 67 19.64 7.63 -27.45
CA TYR A 67 18.60 8.41 -28.13
C TYR A 67 18.54 8.12 -29.64
N LYS A 68 19.69 7.89 -30.30
CA LYS A 68 19.76 7.48 -31.71
C LYS A 68 19.09 6.13 -31.97
N ASN A 69 19.09 5.24 -30.98
CA ASN A 69 18.41 3.95 -31.04
C ASN A 69 16.96 4.03 -30.51
N ASP A 70 16.33 5.21 -30.47
CA ASP A 70 14.98 5.43 -29.91
C ASP A 70 14.82 4.95 -28.45
N LEU A 71 15.87 5.06 -27.64
CA LEU A 71 15.93 4.56 -26.26
C LEU A 71 15.71 3.04 -26.14
N LYS A 72 16.08 2.29 -27.18
CA LYS A 72 16.16 0.81 -27.20
C LYS A 72 17.56 0.34 -26.82
N LYS A 73 17.73 -0.96 -26.57
CA LYS A 73 18.99 -1.59 -26.10
C LYS A 73 19.40 -1.10 -24.70
N THR A 74 18.45 -1.08 -23.77
CA THR A 74 18.64 -0.56 -22.41
C THR A 74 19.76 -1.28 -21.65
N GLU A 75 19.97 -2.59 -21.87
CA GLU A 75 21.09 -3.31 -21.23
C GLU A 75 22.46 -2.78 -21.66
N LEU A 76 22.62 -2.44 -22.94
CA LEU A 76 23.89 -1.93 -23.45
C LEU A 76 24.16 -0.55 -22.85
N ALA A 77 23.15 0.32 -22.83
CA ALA A 77 23.26 1.62 -22.18
C ALA A 77 23.59 1.49 -20.68
N GLY A 78 22.95 0.55 -19.97
CA GLY A 78 23.22 0.26 -18.56
C GLY A 78 24.65 -0.24 -18.32
N LYS A 79 25.15 -1.18 -19.14
CA LYS A 79 26.54 -1.68 -19.04
C LYS A 79 27.55 -0.56 -19.30
N SER A 80 27.32 0.27 -20.31
CA SER A 80 28.19 1.42 -20.61
C SER A 80 28.18 2.47 -19.49
N LEU A 81 27.02 2.78 -18.90
CA LEU A 81 26.94 3.69 -17.76
C LEU A 81 27.62 3.11 -16.51
N ASN A 82 27.46 1.82 -16.23
CA ASN A 82 28.16 1.15 -15.12
C ASN A 82 29.68 1.15 -15.34
N ALA A 83 30.16 1.06 -16.58
CA ALA A 83 31.60 1.15 -16.88
C ALA A 83 32.16 2.55 -16.62
N ILE A 84 31.37 3.61 -16.82
CA ILE A 84 31.76 5.01 -16.57
C ILE A 84 31.68 5.35 -15.07
N CYS A 85 30.61 4.91 -14.40
CA CYS A 85 30.25 5.32 -13.04
C CYS A 85 30.70 4.36 -11.95
N GLY A 86 31.12 3.14 -12.31
CA GLY A 86 31.20 1.99 -11.42
C GLY A 86 29.83 1.32 -11.22
N ALA A 87 29.84 0.12 -10.63
CA ALA A 87 28.63 -0.53 -10.16
C ALA A 87 27.92 0.37 -9.11
N PRO A 88 26.58 0.25 -8.95
CA PRO A 88 25.87 0.97 -7.89
C PRO A 88 26.49 0.62 -6.53
N THR A 89 27.30 1.53 -6.00
CA THR A 89 28.07 1.33 -4.76
C THR A 89 27.14 1.12 -3.58
N THR A 90 27.46 0.13 -2.75
CA THR A 90 26.85 -0.10 -1.44
C THR A 90 27.09 1.10 -0.50
N VAL A 91 26.21 1.24 0.49
CA VAL A 91 26.07 2.38 1.41
C VAL A 91 27.36 2.69 2.22
N ASP A 92 28.31 1.75 2.29
CA ASP A 92 29.47 1.80 3.20
C ASP A 92 30.76 2.38 2.59
N SER A 93 30.71 3.01 1.42
CA SER A 93 31.90 3.66 0.84
C SER A 93 32.00 5.11 1.34
N PRO A 94 33.07 5.53 2.04
CA PRO A 94 33.21 6.90 2.53
C PRO A 94 33.23 7.88 1.34
N SER A 95 32.25 8.79 1.31
CA SER A 95 31.95 9.67 0.18
C SER A 95 32.45 11.09 0.43
N ASP A 96 33.72 11.35 0.18
CA ASP A 96 34.28 12.72 0.25
C ASP A 96 35.29 13.00 -0.88
N SER A 97 35.09 12.38 -2.06
CA SER A 97 35.91 12.73 -3.22
C SER A 97 35.19 13.75 -4.10
N PRO A 98 35.85 14.82 -4.57
CA PRO A 98 35.27 15.80 -5.51
C PRO A 98 34.82 15.17 -6.84
N ASP A 99 35.29 13.95 -7.12
CA ASP A 99 34.92 13.10 -8.26
C ASP A 99 33.45 12.60 -8.18
N ASP A 100 32.84 12.55 -6.99
CA ASP A 100 31.44 12.13 -6.83
C ASP A 100 30.44 13.21 -7.29
N VAL A 101 30.78 14.50 -7.15
CA VAL A 101 29.93 15.62 -7.61
C VAL A 101 29.90 15.70 -9.13
N GLU A 102 31.04 15.43 -9.79
CA GLU A 102 31.12 15.43 -11.27
C GLU A 102 30.29 14.30 -11.91
N LYS A 103 29.98 13.24 -11.15
CA LYS A 103 29.22 12.07 -11.60
C LYS A 103 27.72 12.16 -11.31
N CYS A 104 27.21 13.21 -10.67
CA CYS A 104 25.80 13.33 -10.28
C CYS A 104 24.81 13.10 -11.44
N VAL A 105 25.04 13.73 -12.60
CA VAL A 105 24.20 13.56 -13.81
C VAL A 105 24.20 12.10 -14.29
N MET A 106 25.37 11.47 -14.27
CA MET A 106 25.54 10.11 -14.79
C MET A 106 24.85 9.09 -13.88
N ARG A 107 25.01 9.25 -12.55
CA ARG A 107 24.32 8.46 -11.53
C ARG A 107 22.82 8.69 -11.57
N PHE A 108 22.35 9.91 -11.84
CA PHE A 108 20.92 10.18 -12.03
C PHE A 108 20.37 9.42 -13.24
N ASN A 109 21.06 9.43 -14.38
CA ASN A 109 20.66 8.65 -15.55
C ASN A 109 20.66 7.14 -15.28
N GLN A 110 21.62 6.63 -14.50
CA GLN A 110 21.63 5.23 -14.04
C GLN A 110 20.40 4.91 -13.18
N ALA A 111 20.02 5.81 -12.25
CA ALA A 111 18.80 5.66 -11.46
C ALA A 111 17.54 5.65 -12.34
N VAL A 112 17.45 6.52 -13.34
CA VAL A 112 16.33 6.54 -14.31
C VAL A 112 16.20 5.20 -15.06
N LEU A 113 17.33 4.59 -15.48
CA LEU A 113 17.31 3.27 -16.11
C LEU A 113 16.81 2.19 -15.14
N LEU A 114 17.26 2.22 -13.89
CA LEU A 114 16.87 1.26 -12.86
C LEU A 114 15.38 1.37 -12.53
N TYR A 115 14.86 2.60 -12.40
CA TYR A 115 13.44 2.89 -12.18
C TYR A 115 12.57 2.27 -13.28
N HIS A 116 12.88 2.54 -14.55
CA HIS A 116 12.09 2.00 -15.67
C HIS A 116 12.24 0.49 -15.86
N THR A 117 13.32 -0.12 -15.34
CA THR A 117 13.50 -1.58 -15.32
C THR A 117 12.95 -2.26 -14.07
N ARG A 118 12.19 -1.53 -13.23
CA ARG A 118 11.56 -2.01 -11.97
C ARG A 118 12.58 -2.48 -10.92
N GLN A 119 13.79 -1.93 -10.94
CA GLN A 119 14.83 -2.16 -9.93
C GLN A 119 14.80 -1.02 -8.90
N ASP A 120 13.66 -0.89 -8.22
CA ASP A 120 13.33 0.28 -7.40
C ASP A 120 14.27 0.48 -6.22
N GLU A 121 14.69 -0.58 -5.52
CA GLU A 121 15.58 -0.48 -4.36
C GLU A 121 16.99 -0.02 -4.75
N LEU A 122 17.53 -0.50 -5.87
CA LEU A 122 18.82 -0.03 -6.39
C LEU A 122 18.74 1.43 -6.86
N SER A 123 17.64 1.80 -7.53
CA SER A 123 17.37 3.19 -7.89
C SER A 123 17.28 4.09 -6.64
N LEU A 124 16.64 3.59 -5.58
CA LEU A 124 16.46 4.31 -4.33
C LEU A 124 17.81 4.56 -3.66
N GLN A 125 18.68 3.55 -3.58
CA GLN A 125 20.04 3.69 -3.03
C GLN A 125 20.85 4.78 -3.74
N ILE A 126 20.82 4.82 -5.08
CA ILE A 126 21.53 5.84 -5.85
C ILE A 126 20.95 7.23 -5.55
N LEU A 127 19.63 7.40 -5.59
CA LEU A 127 19.01 8.71 -5.39
C LEU A 127 19.13 9.22 -3.95
N THR A 128 19.06 8.34 -2.94
CA THR A 128 19.31 8.72 -1.55
C THR A 128 20.73 9.25 -1.37
N ARG A 129 21.72 8.66 -2.04
CA ARG A 129 23.09 9.19 -2.07
C ARG A 129 23.19 10.50 -2.84
N LEU A 130 22.53 10.64 -4.00
CA LEU A 130 22.55 11.91 -4.74
C LEU A 130 21.89 13.05 -3.95
N PHE A 131 20.89 12.74 -3.13
CA PHE A 131 20.22 13.72 -2.30
C PHE A 131 21.14 14.36 -1.24
N THR A 132 22.22 13.70 -0.80
CA THR A 132 23.20 14.33 0.11
C THR A 132 23.97 15.47 -0.55
N PHE A 133 24.02 15.49 -1.88
CA PHE A 133 24.67 16.52 -2.69
C PHE A 133 23.65 17.47 -3.34
N VAL A 134 22.40 17.53 -2.86
CA VAL A 134 21.34 18.32 -3.51
C VAL A 134 21.59 19.82 -3.51
N GLU A 135 22.22 20.36 -2.45
CA GLU A 135 22.52 21.80 -2.31
C GLU A 135 23.56 22.32 -3.31
N PRO A 136 24.73 21.67 -3.52
CA PRO A 136 25.72 22.13 -4.51
C PRO A 136 25.37 21.82 -5.97
N MET A 137 24.22 21.19 -6.24
CA MET A 137 23.86 20.69 -7.56
C MET A 137 23.12 21.75 -8.41
N GLU A 138 23.16 21.60 -9.74
CA GLU A 138 22.34 22.42 -10.63
C GLU A 138 20.85 22.29 -10.28
N GLU A 139 20.14 23.42 -10.20
CA GLU A 139 18.75 23.52 -9.74
C GLU A 139 17.80 22.55 -10.46
N ASN A 140 17.86 22.47 -11.79
CA ASN A 140 17.01 21.56 -12.58
C ASN A 140 17.29 20.07 -12.25
N LEU A 141 18.56 19.73 -12.02
CA LEU A 141 18.94 18.37 -11.65
C LEU A 141 18.46 18.06 -10.23
N ALA A 142 18.52 19.04 -9.32
CA ALA A 142 18.04 18.90 -7.94
C ALA A 142 16.54 18.64 -7.91
N TRP A 143 15.77 19.40 -8.69
CA TRP A 143 14.35 19.17 -8.88
C TRP A 143 14.05 17.76 -9.41
N ASN A 144 14.79 17.30 -10.43
CA ASN A 144 14.58 15.97 -11.01
C ASN A 144 14.94 14.83 -10.04
N VAL A 145 16.03 14.96 -9.29
CA VAL A 145 16.42 14.01 -8.23
C VAL A 145 15.33 13.94 -7.16
N CYS A 146 14.86 15.07 -6.66
CA CYS A 146 13.80 15.13 -5.66
C CYS A 146 12.50 14.52 -6.16
N LEU A 147 12.04 14.85 -7.38
CA LEU A 147 10.78 14.31 -7.92
C LEU A 147 10.84 12.79 -8.13
N LEU A 148 11.96 12.26 -8.65
CA LEU A 148 12.11 10.83 -8.84
C LEU A 148 12.24 10.09 -7.50
N LEU A 149 12.93 10.68 -6.52
CA LEU A 149 13.02 10.13 -5.18
C LEU A 149 11.65 10.09 -4.47
N ILE A 150 10.83 11.14 -4.64
CA ILE A 150 9.44 11.16 -4.17
C ILE A 150 8.64 10.02 -4.82
N GLU A 151 8.74 9.83 -6.14
CA GLU A 151 8.00 8.75 -6.83
C GLU A 151 8.47 7.36 -6.37
N LEU A 152 9.78 7.15 -6.18
CA LEU A 152 10.29 5.89 -5.63
C LEU A 152 9.78 5.62 -4.20
N HIS A 153 9.71 6.64 -3.34
CA HIS A 153 9.11 6.49 -2.03
C HIS A 153 7.63 6.13 -2.11
N ILE A 154 6.88 6.68 -3.08
CA ILE A 154 5.48 6.30 -3.34
C ILE A 154 5.37 4.85 -3.81
N VAL A 155 6.18 4.44 -4.80
CA VAL A 155 6.16 3.08 -5.38
C VAL A 155 6.61 2.02 -4.36
N THR A 156 7.55 2.34 -3.48
CA THR A 156 8.03 1.46 -2.41
C THR A 156 7.19 1.52 -1.12
N ASN A 157 6.04 2.22 -1.16
CA ASN A 157 5.11 2.39 -0.03
C ASN A 157 5.73 3.03 1.22
N ARG A 158 6.71 3.92 1.06
CA ARG A 158 7.34 4.72 2.13
C ARG A 158 6.75 6.14 2.14
N LEU A 159 5.45 6.26 2.39
CA LEU A 159 4.69 7.50 2.22
C LEU A 159 5.11 8.64 3.16
N ASP A 160 5.50 8.33 4.39
CA ASP A 160 5.97 9.34 5.37
C ASP A 160 7.30 9.98 4.94
N ALA A 161 8.19 9.18 4.37
CA ALA A 161 9.45 9.65 3.79
C ALA A 161 9.18 10.55 2.58
N ALA A 162 8.24 10.17 1.71
CA ALA A 162 7.81 11.00 0.57
C ALA A 162 7.27 12.35 1.04
N LEU A 163 6.39 12.36 2.05
CA LEU A 163 5.79 13.59 2.57
C LEU A 163 6.84 14.51 3.22
N SER A 164 7.76 13.93 3.99
CA SER A 164 8.87 14.66 4.62
C SER A 164 9.77 15.32 3.57
N LEU A 165 10.10 14.58 2.50
CA LEU A 165 10.88 15.10 1.38
C LEU A 165 10.14 16.21 0.63
N ILE A 166 8.83 16.06 0.38
CA ILE A 166 8.01 17.11 -0.24
C ILE A 166 8.05 18.40 0.59
N ASN A 167 7.86 18.31 1.91
CA ASN A 167 7.89 19.48 2.79
C ASN A 167 9.27 20.15 2.81
N TYR A 168 10.36 19.37 2.77
CA TYR A 168 11.72 19.90 2.61
C TYR A 168 11.90 20.64 1.28
N VAL A 169 11.39 20.08 0.17
CA VAL A 169 11.49 20.72 -1.14
C VAL A 169 10.69 22.02 -1.17
N GLU A 170 9.51 22.06 -0.54
CA GLU A 170 8.72 23.29 -0.40
C GLU A 170 9.47 24.37 0.41
N SER A 171 10.12 24.01 1.52
CA SER A 171 10.83 24.98 2.35
C SER A 171 12.10 25.51 1.68
N GLN A 172 12.87 24.67 0.99
CA GLN A 172 14.15 25.06 0.40
C GLN A 172 14.01 25.76 -0.95
N PHE A 173 13.18 25.21 -1.85
CA PHE A 173 13.13 25.67 -3.25
C PHE A 173 11.99 26.65 -3.52
N ILE A 174 10.99 26.77 -2.64
CA ILE A 174 9.81 27.61 -2.88
C ILE A 174 9.75 28.83 -1.94
N CYS A 175 10.22 28.72 -0.68
CA CYS A 175 10.24 29.87 0.25
C CYS A 175 11.38 30.87 -0.01
N SER A 176 12.39 30.55 -0.83
CA SER A 176 13.53 31.45 -1.10
C SER A 176 13.19 32.65 -2.02
N THR A 177 12.02 32.65 -2.68
CA THR A 177 11.63 33.67 -3.66
C THR A 177 10.57 34.68 -3.19
N ASP A 178 9.89 34.46 -2.06
CA ASP A 178 8.71 35.26 -1.65
C ASP A 178 8.96 36.29 -0.52
N SER A 179 10.19 36.46 -0.04
CA SER A 179 10.50 37.38 1.08
C SER A 179 10.50 38.88 0.72
N SER A 180 10.22 39.28 -0.52
CA SER A 180 10.24 40.70 -0.92
C SER A 180 8.87 41.34 -1.23
N LYS A 181 7.74 40.66 -0.99
CA LYS A 181 6.40 41.26 -1.23
C LYS A 181 5.35 40.81 -0.23
N LEU A 182 5.51 41.13 1.05
CA LEU A 182 4.38 41.20 2.00
C LEU A 182 4.78 42.00 3.25
N THR A 183 5.04 43.30 3.05
CA THR A 183 4.92 44.29 4.14
C THR A 183 4.10 45.47 3.64
N SER A 184 2.78 45.37 3.77
CA SER A 184 1.93 46.56 3.87
C SER A 184 0.68 46.19 4.68
N SER A 185 0.73 46.56 5.95
CA SER A 185 -0.39 46.59 6.88
C SER A 185 -1.58 47.40 6.32
N PRO A 186 -2.83 47.09 6.72
CA PRO A 186 -4.00 47.79 6.23
C PRO A 186 -4.23 49.11 7.00
N SER A 187 -4.41 50.21 6.28
CA SER A 187 -5.10 51.39 6.78
C SER A 187 -5.97 51.99 5.67
N THR A 188 -7.19 52.36 6.04
CA THR A 188 -8.20 53.06 5.22
C THR A 188 -8.61 54.35 5.96
N PRO A 189 -9.32 55.32 5.36
CA PRO A 189 -8.96 56.12 4.17
C PRO A 189 -9.24 57.64 4.38
N SER A 190 -8.63 58.54 3.61
CA SER A 190 -9.19 59.90 3.37
C SER A 190 -8.49 60.68 2.24
N GLY A 191 -9.29 61.37 1.42
CA GLY A 191 -8.96 62.72 0.91
C GLY A 191 -8.40 62.90 -0.52
N GLU A 192 -9.33 63.06 -1.48
CA GLU A 192 -9.36 64.02 -2.62
C GLU A 192 -8.14 64.43 -3.48
N LYS A 193 -8.34 64.24 -4.80
CA LYS A 193 -8.22 65.17 -5.96
C LYS A 193 -6.94 65.37 -6.79
N ASP A 194 -7.21 65.26 -8.10
CA ASP A 194 -6.73 66.01 -9.27
C ASP A 194 -5.40 65.69 -10.00
N GLY A 195 -5.56 65.17 -11.23
CA GLY A 195 -5.07 65.83 -12.45
C GLY A 195 -3.73 65.37 -13.06
N PRO A 196 -3.53 65.51 -14.40
CA PRO A 196 -3.09 64.36 -15.20
C PRO A 196 -1.84 64.56 -16.10
N SER A 197 -1.36 63.44 -16.66
CA SER A 197 -0.71 63.27 -17.98
C SER A 197 0.83 63.27 -18.08
N LYS A 198 1.44 62.13 -18.47
CA LYS A 198 1.97 61.83 -19.84
C LYS A 198 3.05 60.72 -19.81
N ASN A 199 2.65 59.56 -20.35
CA ASN A 199 3.22 58.88 -21.52
C ASN A 199 4.74 58.58 -21.65
N ILE A 200 4.98 57.28 -21.86
CA ILE A 200 5.76 56.64 -22.96
C ILE A 200 7.18 56.14 -22.64
N VAL A 201 7.23 54.80 -22.52
CA VAL A 201 8.11 53.83 -23.20
C VAL A 201 9.62 54.11 -23.22
N ILE A 202 10.38 53.32 -22.45
CA ILE A 202 11.41 52.43 -22.99
C ILE A 202 11.32 51.08 -22.26
N LYS A 203 10.45 50.23 -22.81
CA LYS A 203 10.45 48.78 -22.65
C LYS A 203 11.22 48.26 -23.86
N GLU A 204 12.30 47.52 -23.65
CA GLU A 204 12.78 46.41 -24.49
C GLU A 204 14.26 46.15 -24.20
N LEU A 205 14.52 45.02 -23.53
CA LEU A 205 15.73 44.18 -23.55
C LEU A 205 15.94 43.38 -22.25
N LYS A 206 15.14 43.59 -21.19
CA LYS A 206 15.24 42.84 -19.92
C LYS A 206 14.12 41.83 -19.62
N GLU A 207 13.12 41.67 -20.49
CA GLU A 207 11.97 40.78 -20.21
C GLU A 207 12.14 39.34 -20.70
N ARG A 208 12.99 39.04 -21.69
CA ARG A 208 13.04 37.66 -22.26
C ARG A 208 13.69 36.58 -21.39
N LYS A 209 14.44 36.92 -20.34
CA LYS A 209 15.06 35.92 -19.42
C LYS A 209 14.31 35.74 -18.11
N LYS A 210 13.42 36.67 -17.73
CA LYS A 210 12.72 36.62 -16.44
C LYS A 210 11.42 35.80 -16.53
N ASP A 211 10.68 35.92 -17.63
CA ASP A 211 9.42 35.18 -17.84
C ASP A 211 9.61 33.65 -17.96
N SER A 212 10.77 33.20 -18.47
CA SER A 212 11.05 31.77 -18.65
C SER A 212 11.34 31.04 -17.33
N ILE A 213 12.00 31.72 -16.38
CA ILE A 213 12.44 31.10 -15.11
C ILE A 213 11.27 31.01 -14.13
N ASP A 214 10.46 32.08 -14.05
CA ASP A 214 9.24 32.11 -13.24
C ASP A 214 8.24 31.03 -13.74
N SER A 215 8.10 30.86 -15.06
CA SER A 215 7.25 29.81 -15.64
C SER A 215 7.73 28.38 -15.36
N THR A 216 9.04 28.13 -15.34
CA THR A 216 9.59 26.80 -15.01
C THR A 216 9.44 26.46 -13.53
N ASN A 217 9.61 27.45 -12.66
CA ASN A 217 9.43 27.28 -11.21
C ASN A 217 7.96 27.01 -10.87
N ASP A 218 7.03 27.75 -11.51
CA ASP A 218 5.59 27.51 -11.37
C ASP A 218 5.18 26.10 -11.83
N LEU A 219 5.74 25.61 -12.95
CA LEU A 219 5.47 24.26 -13.42
C LEU A 219 5.99 23.18 -12.45
N PHE A 220 7.18 23.40 -11.88
CA PHE A 220 7.73 22.52 -10.84
C PHE A 220 6.86 22.51 -9.59
N ARG A 221 6.43 23.68 -9.11
CA ARG A 221 5.53 23.84 -7.97
C ARG A 221 4.21 23.12 -8.19
N ILE A 222 3.60 23.23 -9.37
CA ILE A 222 2.37 22.48 -9.72
C ILE A 222 2.62 20.97 -9.67
N LYS A 223 3.75 20.47 -10.18
CA LYS A 223 4.09 19.04 -10.12
C LYS A 223 4.25 18.57 -8.67
N LEU A 224 4.97 19.32 -7.84
CA LEU A 224 5.19 18.99 -6.43
C LEU A 224 3.87 18.92 -5.65
N LEU A 225 2.97 19.89 -5.86
CA LEU A 225 1.64 19.90 -5.26
C LEU A 225 0.77 18.72 -5.70
N LYS A 226 0.90 18.27 -6.96
CA LYS A 226 0.23 17.04 -7.42
C LYS A 226 0.76 15.79 -6.70
N TYR A 227 2.08 15.69 -6.49
CA TYR A 227 2.66 14.61 -5.68
C TYR A 227 2.15 14.66 -4.24
N LYS A 228 2.14 15.84 -3.62
CA LYS A 228 1.62 16.03 -2.26
C LYS A 228 0.15 15.61 -2.13
N ALA A 229 -0.68 16.04 -3.08
CA ALA A 229 -2.08 15.64 -3.14
C ALA A 229 -2.26 14.12 -3.35
N ARG A 230 -1.42 13.47 -4.17
CA ARG A 230 -1.41 12.00 -4.35
C ARG A 230 -1.03 11.29 -3.06
N VAL A 231 0.02 11.75 -2.37
CA VAL A 231 0.45 11.20 -1.08
C VAL A 231 -0.67 11.31 -0.04
N TYR A 232 -1.35 12.46 0.07
CA TYR A 232 -2.50 12.60 0.97
C TYR A 232 -3.68 11.69 0.63
N LEU A 233 -3.91 11.37 -0.65
CA LEU A 233 -4.93 10.39 -1.04
C LEU A 233 -4.54 8.97 -0.64
N LEU A 234 -3.27 8.60 -0.82
CA LEU A 234 -2.73 7.29 -0.42
C LEU A 234 -2.73 7.11 1.10
N LEU A 235 -2.46 8.18 1.86
CA LEU A 235 -2.58 8.21 3.32
C LEU A 235 -4.03 8.32 3.81
N GLN A 236 -5.02 8.25 2.91
CA GLN A 236 -6.45 8.34 3.21
C GLN A 236 -6.87 9.63 3.96
N GLN A 237 -6.22 10.75 3.62
CA GLN A 237 -6.47 12.08 4.22
C GLN A 237 -7.11 13.06 3.20
N PRO A 238 -8.39 12.86 2.81
CA PRO A 238 -9.06 13.68 1.79
C PRO A 238 -9.23 15.15 2.22
N LYS A 239 -9.25 15.45 3.52
CA LYS A 239 -9.34 16.83 4.05
C LYS A 239 -8.10 17.65 3.69
N LEU A 240 -6.91 17.08 3.86
CA LEU A 240 -5.65 17.73 3.52
C LEU A 240 -5.47 17.82 2.00
N CYS A 241 -5.77 16.73 1.27
CA CYS A 241 -5.79 16.75 -0.18
C CYS A 241 -6.69 17.87 -0.74
N ARG A 242 -7.86 18.13 -0.12
CA ARG A 242 -8.74 19.23 -0.53
C ARG A 242 -8.11 20.62 -0.35
N LYS A 243 -7.26 20.83 0.66
CA LYS A 243 -6.53 22.09 0.85
C LYS A 243 -5.52 22.28 -0.28
N GLU A 244 -4.71 21.27 -0.56
CA GLU A 244 -3.75 21.29 -1.67
C GLU A 244 -4.44 21.47 -3.02
N TRP A 245 -5.60 20.84 -3.21
CA TRP A 245 -6.40 21.02 -4.42
C TRP A 245 -6.82 22.47 -4.65
N LYS A 246 -7.16 23.23 -3.61
CA LYS A 246 -7.51 24.66 -3.76
C LYS A 246 -6.30 25.46 -4.23
N LEU A 247 -5.11 25.15 -3.71
CA LEU A 247 -3.86 25.78 -4.10
C LEU A 247 -3.49 25.47 -5.56
N LEU A 248 -3.66 24.22 -5.99
CA LEU A 248 -3.50 23.83 -7.39
C LEU A 248 -4.40 24.63 -8.33
N VAL A 249 -5.67 24.83 -7.96
CA VAL A 249 -6.61 25.62 -8.76
C VAL A 249 -6.21 27.10 -8.81
N SER A 250 -5.76 27.68 -7.69
CA SER A 250 -5.31 29.09 -7.68
C SER A 250 -4.07 29.34 -8.53
N LEU A 251 -3.20 28.34 -8.69
CA LEU A 251 -2.02 28.41 -9.55
C LEU A 251 -2.31 28.16 -11.04
N GLY A 252 -3.58 28.06 -11.44
CA GLY A 252 -3.95 27.86 -12.85
C GLY A 252 -3.55 26.49 -13.40
N THR A 253 -3.62 25.43 -12.58
CA THR A 253 -3.20 24.08 -12.99
C THR A 253 -3.88 23.64 -14.30
N PRO A 254 -3.12 23.16 -15.30
CA PRO A 254 -3.69 22.71 -16.56
C PRO A 254 -4.62 21.51 -16.38
N VAL A 255 -5.75 21.55 -17.09
CA VAL A 255 -6.72 20.45 -17.18
C VAL A 255 -6.11 19.39 -18.08
N ASN A 256 -5.64 18.31 -17.48
CA ASN A 256 -5.11 17.14 -18.17
C ASN A 256 -5.51 15.87 -17.42
N ILE A 257 -5.23 14.68 -17.98
CA ILE A 257 -5.57 13.39 -17.36
C ILE A 257 -5.13 13.33 -15.89
N SER A 258 -3.88 13.71 -15.58
CA SER A 258 -3.36 13.65 -14.21
C SER A 258 -4.18 14.49 -13.22
N THR A 259 -4.55 15.71 -13.61
CA THR A 259 -5.36 16.63 -12.80
C THR A 259 -6.78 16.08 -12.63
N MET A 260 -7.39 15.60 -13.71
CA MET A 260 -8.76 15.06 -13.69
C MET A 260 -8.87 13.78 -12.85
N PHE A 261 -7.88 12.89 -12.95
CA PHE A 261 -7.86 11.63 -12.23
C PHE A 261 -7.60 11.85 -10.74
N LEU A 262 -6.70 12.78 -10.40
CA LEU A 262 -6.47 13.19 -9.02
C LEU A 262 -7.75 13.76 -8.39
N LYS A 263 -8.51 14.58 -9.14
CA LYS A 263 -9.81 15.10 -8.68
C LYS A 263 -10.87 14.01 -8.54
N ALA A 264 -10.93 13.08 -9.49
CA ALA A 264 -11.84 11.95 -9.46
C ALA A 264 -11.56 11.05 -8.25
N HIS A 265 -10.29 10.81 -7.93
CA HIS A 265 -9.85 10.05 -6.76
C HIS A 265 -10.26 10.76 -5.45
N LEU A 266 -10.11 12.08 -5.36
CA LEU A 266 -10.59 12.84 -4.20
C LEU A 266 -12.11 12.73 -4.01
N GLU A 267 -12.91 12.76 -5.09
CA GLU A 267 -14.36 12.57 -4.98
C GLU A 267 -14.73 11.11 -4.68
N TYR A 268 -13.95 10.13 -5.16
CA TYR A 268 -14.10 8.71 -4.83
C TYR A 268 -13.90 8.48 -3.32
N MET A 269 -12.82 9.00 -2.73
CA MET A 269 -12.56 8.90 -1.29
C MET A 269 -13.61 9.59 -0.42
N ARG A 270 -14.41 10.48 -1.00
CA ARG A 270 -15.53 11.15 -0.31
C ARG A 270 -16.88 10.42 -0.48
N GLY A 271 -16.89 9.26 -1.13
CA GLY A 271 -18.09 8.50 -1.46
C GLY A 271 -18.92 9.08 -2.62
N ASN A 272 -18.43 10.11 -3.31
CA ASN A 272 -19.15 10.78 -4.41
C ASN A 272 -18.92 10.06 -5.76
N PHE A 273 -19.27 8.78 -5.85
CA PHE A 273 -18.96 7.90 -6.99
C PHE A 273 -19.47 8.43 -8.33
N LYS A 274 -20.71 8.95 -8.39
CA LYS A 274 -21.28 9.53 -9.63
C LYS A 274 -20.49 10.74 -10.12
N LYS A 275 -19.99 11.56 -9.21
CA LYS A 275 -19.19 12.74 -9.55
C LYS A 275 -17.78 12.34 -10.00
N SER A 276 -17.18 11.37 -9.30
CA SER A 276 -15.90 10.76 -9.70
C SER A 276 -15.96 10.21 -11.13
N LEU A 277 -17.00 9.45 -11.46
CA LEU A 277 -17.18 8.89 -12.81
C LEU A 277 -17.36 9.97 -13.89
N LYS A 278 -18.13 11.04 -13.61
CA LYS A 278 -18.27 12.17 -14.53
C LYS A 278 -16.92 12.82 -14.84
N LEU A 279 -16.07 13.00 -13.82
CA LEU A 279 -14.74 13.57 -13.98
C LEU A 279 -13.83 12.67 -14.84
N LEU A 280 -13.90 11.36 -14.66
CA LEU A 280 -13.16 10.41 -15.49
C LEU A 280 -13.61 10.46 -16.95
N ASN A 281 -14.92 10.51 -17.21
CA ASN A 281 -15.47 10.60 -18.56
C ASN A 281 -15.13 11.92 -19.27
N SER A 282 -14.86 12.99 -18.52
CA SER A 282 -14.44 14.29 -19.08
C SER A 282 -12.95 14.39 -19.39
N ALA A 283 -12.15 13.37 -19.08
CA ALA A 283 -10.73 13.36 -19.45
C ALA A 283 -10.60 13.10 -20.97
N SER A 284 -10.08 14.09 -21.70
CA SER A 284 -10.00 14.09 -23.17
C SER A 284 -8.62 13.76 -23.74
N ASP A 285 -7.57 13.64 -22.92
CA ASP A 285 -6.22 13.42 -23.44
C ASP A 285 -6.03 11.97 -23.90
N ASN A 286 -5.43 11.78 -25.07
CA ASN A 286 -5.04 10.45 -25.56
C ASN A 286 -3.61 10.16 -25.13
N LEU A 287 -3.42 9.51 -23.98
CA LEU A 287 -2.12 8.92 -23.63
C LEU A 287 -1.89 7.69 -24.50
N GLU A 288 -0.94 7.82 -25.41
CA GLU A 288 -0.48 6.73 -26.25
C GLU A 288 0.68 5.98 -25.59
N TYR A 289 0.48 4.69 -25.35
CA TYR A 289 1.45 3.82 -24.69
C TYR A 289 2.84 3.84 -25.35
N LYS A 290 2.89 3.98 -26.69
CA LYS A 290 4.14 4.06 -27.46
C LYS A 290 4.99 5.29 -27.18
N ILE A 291 4.40 6.34 -26.61
CA ILE A 291 5.05 7.64 -26.42
C ILE A 291 5.46 7.84 -24.95
N CYS A 292 4.62 7.39 -24.00
CA CYS A 292 4.85 7.64 -22.58
C CYS A 292 4.87 6.39 -21.70
N GLY A 293 4.59 5.20 -22.24
CA GLY A 293 4.50 3.96 -21.45
C GLY A 293 3.22 3.84 -20.62
N GLU A 294 2.24 4.72 -20.83
CA GLU A 294 0.94 4.70 -20.16
C GLU A 294 -0.20 4.71 -21.17
N SER A 295 -1.30 4.03 -20.86
CA SER A 295 -2.50 3.98 -21.70
C SER A 295 -3.68 4.61 -20.98
N ALA A 296 -4.26 5.66 -21.58
CA ALA A 296 -5.44 6.33 -21.02
C ALA A 296 -6.61 5.35 -20.80
N ALA A 297 -6.80 4.42 -21.75
CA ALA A 297 -7.86 3.41 -21.67
C ALA A 297 -7.67 2.45 -20.49
N VAL A 298 -6.44 1.99 -20.24
CA VAL A 298 -6.11 1.10 -19.11
C VAL A 298 -6.40 1.81 -17.79
N LEU A 299 -5.89 3.03 -17.63
CA LEU A 299 -6.10 3.81 -16.41
C LEU A 299 -7.59 4.15 -16.19
N TYR A 300 -8.33 4.45 -17.26
CA TYR A 300 -9.76 4.72 -17.21
C TYR A 300 -10.56 3.50 -16.72
N TYR A 301 -10.40 2.34 -17.38
CA TYR A 301 -11.16 1.14 -17.00
C TYR A 301 -10.80 0.63 -15.62
N ASN A 302 -9.53 0.73 -15.21
CA ASN A 302 -9.09 0.44 -13.85
C ASN A 302 -9.85 1.30 -12.82
N ASN A 303 -9.86 2.62 -13.01
CA ASN A 303 -10.54 3.54 -12.10
C ASN A 303 -12.06 3.33 -12.07
N VAL A 304 -12.68 3.06 -13.22
CA VAL A 304 -14.11 2.71 -13.29
C VAL A 304 -14.39 1.41 -12.55
N ALA A 305 -13.50 0.41 -12.64
CA ALA A 305 -13.63 -0.83 -11.89
C ALA A 305 -13.59 -0.58 -10.37
N CYS A 306 -12.63 0.20 -9.88
CA CYS A 306 -12.53 0.61 -8.47
C CYS A 306 -13.80 1.33 -7.98
N ILE A 307 -14.35 2.26 -8.77
CA ILE A 307 -15.60 2.96 -8.43
C ILE A 307 -16.78 1.97 -8.31
N ASN A 308 -16.91 1.02 -9.23
CA ASN A 308 -17.99 0.03 -9.20
C ASN A 308 -17.83 -0.97 -8.05
N TYR A 309 -16.58 -1.33 -7.71
CA TYR A 309 -16.26 -2.18 -6.58
C TYR A 309 -16.71 -1.52 -5.27
N ALA A 310 -16.31 -0.26 -5.05
CA ALA A 310 -16.75 0.54 -3.90
C ALA A 310 -18.28 0.67 -3.84
N ASN A 311 -18.93 0.88 -4.98
CA ASN A 311 -20.39 0.96 -5.07
C ASN A 311 -21.14 -0.38 -4.83
N GLY A 312 -20.46 -1.43 -4.33
CA GLY A 312 -21.06 -2.72 -3.99
C GLY A 312 -21.44 -3.57 -5.20
N LYS A 313 -20.82 -3.34 -6.37
CA LYS A 313 -21.10 -4.07 -7.61
C LYS A 313 -19.89 -4.87 -8.08
N PRO A 314 -19.51 -5.94 -7.35
CA PRO A 314 -18.26 -6.68 -7.60
C PRO A 314 -18.21 -7.34 -8.99
N ASN A 315 -19.33 -7.88 -9.49
CA ASN A 315 -19.37 -8.46 -10.84
C ASN A 315 -19.14 -7.41 -11.95
N LEU A 316 -19.65 -6.19 -11.76
CA LEU A 316 -19.44 -5.11 -12.72
C LEU A 316 -18.01 -4.57 -12.64
N ALA A 317 -17.43 -4.52 -11.44
CA ALA A 317 -16.00 -4.22 -11.27
C ALA A 317 -15.12 -5.24 -11.98
N ALA A 318 -15.40 -6.54 -11.81
CA ALA A 318 -14.68 -7.61 -12.50
C ALA A 318 -14.73 -7.46 -14.03
N PHE A 319 -15.89 -7.13 -14.59
CA PHE A 319 -16.03 -6.84 -16.02
C PHE A 319 -15.11 -5.69 -16.48
N TYR A 320 -15.06 -4.58 -15.75
CA TYR A 320 -14.19 -3.46 -16.11
C TYR A 320 -12.71 -3.76 -15.90
N PHE A 321 -12.33 -4.57 -14.90
CA PHE A 321 -10.95 -5.05 -14.75
C PHE A 321 -10.53 -5.95 -15.91
N GLN A 322 -11.41 -6.86 -16.37
CA GLN A 322 -11.15 -7.66 -17.58
C GLN A 322 -10.94 -6.77 -18.81
N LYS A 323 -11.78 -5.74 -18.97
CA LYS A 323 -11.60 -4.75 -20.04
C LYS A 323 -10.29 -3.98 -19.93
N ALA A 324 -9.86 -3.61 -18.71
CA ALA A 324 -8.56 -2.98 -18.48
C ALA A 324 -7.39 -3.91 -18.86
N LEU A 325 -7.50 -5.21 -18.57
CA LEU A 325 -6.51 -6.22 -18.96
C LEU A 325 -6.43 -6.39 -20.48
N GLU A 326 -7.57 -6.41 -21.17
CA GLU A 326 -7.60 -6.45 -22.64
C GLU A 326 -6.90 -5.24 -23.27
N GLU A 327 -7.18 -4.03 -22.76
CA GLU A 327 -6.51 -2.82 -23.24
C GLU A 327 -5.02 -2.79 -22.89
N ASN A 328 -4.62 -3.33 -21.73
CA ASN A 328 -3.21 -3.44 -21.35
C ASN A 328 -2.49 -4.41 -22.29
N LYS A 329 -3.10 -5.56 -22.60
CA LYS A 329 -2.57 -6.52 -23.56
C LYS A 329 -2.38 -5.89 -24.95
N LYS A 330 -3.38 -5.16 -25.46
CA LYS A 330 -3.28 -4.43 -26.73
C LYS A 330 -2.15 -3.39 -26.71
N ALA A 331 -2.01 -2.65 -25.61
CA ALA A 331 -0.94 -1.67 -25.44
C ALA A 331 0.44 -2.33 -25.50
N MET A 332 0.64 -3.44 -24.79
CA MET A 332 1.87 -4.23 -24.81
C MET A 332 2.18 -4.81 -26.19
N GLU A 333 1.20 -5.39 -26.86
CA GLU A 333 1.34 -5.96 -28.21
C GLU A 333 1.71 -4.89 -29.25
N SER A 334 1.31 -3.63 -29.03
CA SER A 334 1.63 -2.53 -29.95
C SER A 334 3.12 -2.15 -29.98
N VAL A 335 3.89 -2.50 -28.95
CA VAL A 335 5.32 -2.19 -28.78
C VAL A 335 6.19 -3.45 -28.89
N ARG A 336 5.65 -4.64 -28.58
CA ARG A 336 6.39 -5.90 -28.68
C ARG A 336 6.74 -6.24 -30.13
N VAL A 337 8.02 -6.54 -30.36
CA VAL A 337 8.50 -7.15 -31.59
C VAL A 337 8.58 -8.67 -31.35
N ARG A 338 8.03 -9.49 -32.27
CA ARG A 338 8.11 -10.95 -32.16
C ARG A 338 9.58 -11.39 -32.18
N ASP A 339 9.90 -12.40 -31.36
CA ASP A 339 11.21 -13.07 -31.29
C ASP A 339 12.41 -12.20 -30.84
N ALA A 340 12.16 -11.07 -30.17
CA ALA A 340 13.20 -10.18 -29.63
C ALA A 340 13.04 -9.92 -28.13
N ASP A 341 14.17 -9.84 -27.40
CA ASP A 341 14.17 -9.52 -25.97
C ASP A 341 13.53 -8.15 -25.72
N PRO A 342 12.54 -8.05 -24.80
CA PRO A 342 11.85 -6.79 -24.51
C PRO A 342 12.81 -5.66 -24.10
N ILE A 343 13.82 -5.98 -23.29
CA ILE A 343 14.81 -5.02 -22.76
C ILE A 343 15.71 -4.45 -23.89
N SER A 344 15.85 -5.19 -24.99
CA SER A 344 16.66 -4.77 -26.14
C SER A 344 15.84 -4.05 -27.21
N SER A 345 14.56 -4.44 -27.38
CA SER A 345 13.73 -4.02 -28.51
C SER A 345 12.75 -2.87 -28.22
N GLN A 346 12.44 -2.63 -26.95
CA GLN A 346 11.45 -1.64 -26.55
C GLN A 346 12.09 -0.35 -26.04
N ALA A 347 11.37 0.76 -26.15
CA ALA A 347 11.82 2.03 -25.61
C ALA A 347 11.74 2.02 -24.08
N LEU A 348 12.73 2.64 -23.42
CA LEU A 348 12.89 2.64 -21.96
C LEU A 348 11.58 2.83 -21.17
N PHE A 349 10.82 3.86 -21.51
CA PHE A 349 9.62 4.26 -20.77
C PHE A 349 8.50 3.21 -20.84
N THR A 350 8.54 2.27 -21.80
CA THR A 350 7.57 1.18 -21.93
C THR A 350 7.92 -0.06 -21.09
N LEU A 351 9.18 -0.24 -20.70
CA LEU A 351 9.64 -1.46 -20.01
C LEU A 351 8.97 -1.68 -18.64
N GLY A 352 8.65 -0.61 -17.93
CA GLY A 352 7.96 -0.64 -16.64
C GLY A 352 6.45 -0.38 -16.72
N GLY A 353 5.90 -0.17 -17.93
CA GLY A 353 4.52 0.28 -18.13
C GLY A 353 3.47 -0.82 -18.06
N ASP A 354 3.87 -2.10 -18.04
CA ASP A 354 2.94 -3.22 -17.93
C ASP A 354 2.26 -3.23 -16.56
N ARG A 355 0.92 -3.14 -16.56
CA ARG A 355 0.07 -3.14 -15.35
C ARG A 355 -0.68 -4.46 -15.14
N HIS A 356 -0.32 -5.51 -15.88
CA HIS A 356 -1.04 -6.78 -15.90
C HIS A 356 -1.25 -7.37 -14.51
N TYR A 357 -0.20 -7.45 -13.70
CA TYR A 357 -0.24 -8.08 -12.39
C TYR A 357 -1.02 -7.25 -11.36
N GLU A 358 -0.92 -5.91 -11.41
CA GLU A 358 -1.74 -5.02 -10.58
C GLU A 358 -3.24 -5.14 -10.93
N LEU A 359 -3.57 -5.26 -12.22
CA LEU A 359 -4.95 -5.42 -12.70
C LEU A 359 -5.51 -6.81 -12.38
N MET A 360 -4.70 -7.87 -12.49
CA MET A 360 -5.07 -9.23 -12.06
C MET A 360 -5.39 -9.29 -10.57
N PHE A 361 -4.61 -8.61 -9.75
CA PHE A 361 -4.91 -8.49 -8.32
C PHE A 361 -6.27 -7.80 -8.09
N GLY A 362 -6.55 -6.68 -8.76
CA GLY A 362 -7.84 -5.98 -8.66
C GLY A 362 -9.04 -6.83 -9.13
N LEU A 363 -8.85 -7.61 -10.21
CA LEU A 363 -9.83 -8.58 -10.70
C LEU A 363 -10.09 -9.67 -9.66
N GLY A 364 -9.03 -10.25 -9.08
CA GLY A 364 -9.12 -11.27 -8.04
C GLY A 364 -9.90 -10.79 -6.82
N VAL A 365 -9.64 -9.58 -6.34
CA VAL A 365 -10.38 -8.96 -5.22
C VAL A 365 -11.87 -8.82 -5.55
N SER A 366 -12.19 -8.39 -6.78
CA SER A 366 -13.59 -8.26 -7.23
C SER A 366 -14.31 -9.60 -7.34
N LEU A 367 -13.63 -10.63 -7.85
CA LEU A 367 -14.17 -11.98 -7.99
C LEU A 367 -14.37 -12.67 -6.64
N LEU A 368 -13.44 -12.49 -5.70
CA LEU A 368 -13.57 -13.01 -4.34
C LEU A 368 -14.80 -12.40 -3.66
N GLN A 369 -14.98 -11.09 -3.79
CA GLN A 369 -16.15 -10.39 -3.26
C GLN A 369 -17.47 -10.81 -3.92
N ALA A 370 -17.43 -11.25 -5.17
CA ALA A 370 -18.56 -11.84 -5.89
C ALA A 370 -18.84 -13.31 -5.50
N GLY A 371 -18.07 -13.91 -4.58
CA GLY A 371 -18.21 -15.30 -4.16
C GLY A 371 -17.59 -16.31 -5.11
N GLN A 372 -16.79 -15.87 -6.08
CA GLN A 372 -16.09 -16.73 -7.05
C GLN A 372 -14.65 -17.00 -6.60
N ALA A 373 -14.49 -17.65 -5.45
CA ALA A 373 -13.18 -17.84 -4.79
C ALA A 373 -12.16 -18.62 -5.63
N THR A 374 -12.59 -19.61 -6.41
CA THR A 374 -11.70 -20.39 -7.29
C THR A 374 -11.11 -19.53 -8.41
N LYS A 375 -11.93 -18.74 -9.10
CA LYS A 375 -11.42 -17.82 -10.15
C LYS A 375 -10.56 -16.70 -9.57
N ALA A 376 -10.89 -16.24 -8.36
CA ALA A 376 -10.07 -15.25 -7.65
C ALA A 376 -8.68 -15.83 -7.32
N PHE A 377 -8.63 -17.09 -6.88
CA PHE A 377 -7.39 -17.81 -6.62
C PHE A 377 -6.49 -17.88 -7.86
N ASP A 378 -7.05 -18.18 -9.04
CA ASP A 378 -6.30 -18.20 -10.30
C ASP A 378 -5.69 -16.82 -10.60
N CYS A 379 -6.48 -15.75 -10.45
CA CYS A 379 -6.02 -14.37 -10.65
C CYS A 379 -4.89 -13.99 -9.68
N PHE A 380 -5.00 -14.37 -8.40
CA PHE A 380 -3.98 -14.08 -7.40
C PHE A 380 -2.71 -14.91 -7.61
N THR A 381 -2.84 -16.15 -8.07
CA THR A 381 -1.70 -17.02 -8.40
C THR A 381 -0.90 -16.40 -9.56
N GLU A 382 -1.58 -15.83 -10.55
CA GLU A 382 -0.92 -15.07 -11.62
C GLU A 382 -0.26 -13.79 -11.10
N ALA A 383 -0.95 -13.02 -10.25
CA ALA A 383 -0.41 -11.81 -9.62
C ALA A 383 0.85 -12.09 -8.77
N ALA A 384 0.94 -13.27 -8.14
CA ALA A 384 2.07 -13.68 -7.30
C ALA A 384 3.42 -13.71 -8.03
N GLN A 385 3.42 -13.87 -9.36
CA GLN A 385 4.67 -13.87 -10.14
C GLN A 385 5.45 -12.55 -9.99
N ARG A 386 4.78 -11.42 -9.72
CA ARG A 386 5.42 -10.12 -9.47
C ARG A 386 5.17 -9.56 -8.07
N LEU A 387 4.05 -9.90 -7.44
CA LEU A 387 3.65 -9.36 -6.14
C LEU A 387 3.96 -10.30 -4.96
N HIS A 388 4.90 -11.24 -5.11
CA HIS A 388 5.28 -12.23 -4.08
C HIS A 388 5.77 -11.64 -2.74
N ASN A 389 6.22 -10.38 -2.72
CA ASN A 389 6.63 -9.70 -1.49
C ASN A 389 5.46 -8.99 -0.77
N SER A 390 4.23 -9.11 -1.26
CA SER A 390 3.05 -8.47 -0.65
C SER A 390 2.38 -9.41 0.37
N PRO A 391 2.37 -9.07 1.67
CA PRO A 391 1.62 -9.85 2.66
C PRO A 391 0.11 -9.87 2.38
N THR A 392 -0.43 -8.78 1.80
CA THR A 392 -1.84 -8.68 1.41
C THR A 392 -2.20 -9.70 0.34
N LEU A 393 -1.34 -9.93 -0.66
CA LEU A 393 -1.57 -10.95 -1.68
C LEU A 393 -1.67 -12.34 -1.05
N TRP A 394 -0.72 -12.69 -0.18
CA TRP A 394 -0.70 -13.98 0.49
C TRP A 394 -1.94 -14.20 1.35
N LEU A 395 -2.39 -13.18 2.08
CA LEU A 395 -3.66 -13.23 2.79
C LEU A 395 -4.83 -13.48 1.83
N LYS A 396 -4.90 -12.81 0.67
CA LYS A 396 -5.99 -13.01 -0.30
C LYS A 396 -6.01 -14.42 -0.91
N LEU A 397 -4.86 -15.03 -1.16
CA LEU A 397 -4.78 -16.44 -1.56
C LEU A 397 -5.32 -17.36 -0.45
N ALA A 398 -4.94 -17.11 0.81
CA ALA A 398 -5.43 -17.86 1.96
C ALA A 398 -6.94 -17.71 2.16
N GLU A 399 -7.48 -16.49 2.03
CA GLU A 399 -8.92 -16.22 2.06
C GLU A 399 -9.65 -17.03 0.98
N CYS A 400 -9.13 -17.12 -0.24
CA CYS A 400 -9.74 -17.96 -1.29
C CYS A 400 -9.81 -19.43 -0.87
N CYS A 401 -8.77 -19.96 -0.22
CA CYS A 401 -8.74 -21.33 0.30
C CYS A 401 -9.79 -21.52 1.41
N ILE A 402 -9.90 -20.56 2.33
CA ILE A 402 -10.90 -20.57 3.40
C ILE A 402 -12.31 -20.54 2.81
N TYR A 403 -12.58 -19.67 1.84
CA TYR A 403 -13.89 -19.56 1.19
C TYR A 403 -14.27 -20.83 0.40
N CYS A 404 -13.30 -21.50 -0.24
CA CYS A 404 -13.55 -22.78 -0.90
C CYS A 404 -13.86 -23.89 0.10
N HIS A 405 -13.24 -23.85 1.28
CA HIS A 405 -13.49 -24.82 2.35
C HIS A 405 -14.85 -24.58 3.05
N LYS A 406 -15.12 -23.35 3.50
CA LYS A 406 -16.37 -22.98 4.16
C LYS A 406 -16.80 -21.56 3.75
N PRO A 407 -17.77 -21.41 2.83
CA PRO A 407 -18.13 -20.09 2.27
C PRO A 407 -18.98 -19.21 3.19
N SER A 408 -19.68 -19.80 4.17
CA SER A 408 -20.48 -19.07 5.17
C SER A 408 -20.77 -19.95 6.38
N ASN A 409 -20.92 -19.33 7.55
CA ASN A 409 -21.43 -19.96 8.77
C ASN A 409 -22.96 -19.88 8.87
N GLU A 410 -23.63 -19.00 8.13
CA GLU A 410 -25.08 -18.76 8.21
C GLU A 410 -25.92 -20.03 8.02
N ILE A 411 -25.43 -20.97 7.21
CA ILE A 411 -26.12 -22.23 6.93
C ILE A 411 -26.26 -23.10 8.18
N ASP A 412 -25.41 -22.93 9.20
CA ASP A 412 -25.51 -23.62 10.49
C ASP A 412 -26.65 -23.06 11.37
N PHE A 413 -27.17 -21.87 11.05
CA PHE A 413 -28.21 -21.16 11.82
C PHE A 413 -29.60 -21.30 11.18
N ASP A 414 -29.67 -21.77 9.93
CA ASP A 414 -30.92 -22.19 9.29
C ASP A 414 -31.36 -23.57 9.78
N ILE A 415 -31.92 -23.60 10.99
CA ILE A 415 -32.42 -24.82 11.64
C ILE A 415 -33.38 -25.61 10.74
N PRO A 416 -34.41 -25.00 10.09
CA PRO A 416 -35.30 -25.73 9.19
C PRO A 416 -34.56 -26.51 8.10
N LYS A 417 -33.59 -25.89 7.40
CA LYS A 417 -32.83 -26.57 6.35
C LYS A 417 -31.90 -27.65 6.89
N ARG A 418 -31.29 -27.44 8.06
CA ARG A 418 -30.29 -28.37 8.63
C ARG A 418 -30.86 -29.56 9.41
N ARG A 419 -32.17 -29.59 9.69
CA ARG A 419 -32.82 -30.72 10.37
C ARG A 419 -32.65 -32.05 9.63
N GLU A 420 -32.62 -32.00 8.30
CA GLU A 420 -32.43 -33.20 7.47
C GLU A 420 -31.05 -33.84 7.70
N ASP A 421 -30.04 -33.05 8.09
CA ASP A 421 -28.69 -33.55 8.37
C ASP A 421 -28.57 -34.26 9.73
N MET A 422 -29.57 -34.13 10.62
CA MET A 422 -29.55 -34.79 11.92
C MET A 422 -29.76 -36.31 11.82
N VAL A 423 -30.39 -36.79 10.75
CA VAL A 423 -30.69 -38.21 10.54
C VAL A 423 -29.81 -38.76 9.43
N GLN A 424 -28.95 -39.72 9.78
CA GLN A 424 -28.07 -40.39 8.83
C GLN A 424 -28.82 -41.45 8.01
N LYS A 425 -29.67 -42.23 8.67
CA LYS A 425 -30.40 -43.33 8.03
C LYS A 425 -31.63 -43.74 8.83
N VAL A 426 -32.66 -44.19 8.14
CA VAL A 426 -33.83 -44.86 8.75
C VAL A 426 -33.81 -46.34 8.34
N VAL A 427 -34.02 -47.23 9.30
CA VAL A 427 -34.02 -48.68 9.09
C VAL A 427 -35.33 -49.28 9.61
N GLY A 428 -35.96 -50.16 8.84
CA GLY A 428 -37.23 -50.79 9.20
C GLY A 428 -38.46 -49.90 8.97
N CYS A 429 -39.64 -50.44 9.26
CA CYS A 429 -40.94 -49.78 9.03
C CYS A 429 -41.91 -50.01 10.19
N GLY A 430 -42.94 -49.17 10.30
CA GLY A 430 -43.96 -49.25 11.35
C GLY A 430 -43.35 -49.22 12.76
N VAL A 431 -43.73 -50.19 13.59
CA VAL A 431 -43.26 -50.35 14.97
C VAL A 431 -41.77 -50.74 15.09
N HIS A 432 -41.16 -51.21 14.00
CA HIS A 432 -39.75 -51.59 13.96
C HIS A 432 -38.85 -50.52 13.32
N ARG A 433 -39.41 -49.33 13.03
CA ARG A 433 -38.63 -48.20 12.50
C ARG A 433 -37.60 -47.74 13.53
N LYS A 434 -36.34 -47.66 13.09
CA LYS A 434 -35.20 -47.15 13.85
C LYS A 434 -34.60 -45.97 13.11
N ILE A 435 -34.35 -44.88 13.82
CA ILE A 435 -33.69 -43.67 13.31
C ILE A 435 -32.23 -43.69 13.78
N ILE A 436 -31.30 -43.60 12.84
CA ILE A 436 -29.87 -43.48 13.10
C ILE A 436 -29.52 -42.00 12.99
N LEU A 437 -29.14 -41.40 14.12
CA LEU A 437 -28.70 -40.01 14.18
C LEU A 437 -27.30 -39.86 13.55
N ALA A 438 -27.04 -38.71 12.93
CA ALA A 438 -25.75 -38.41 12.38
C ALA A 438 -24.70 -38.18 13.48
N SER A 439 -23.51 -38.75 13.32
CA SER A 439 -22.36 -38.52 14.21
C SER A 439 -21.77 -37.12 14.07
N ALA A 440 -21.99 -36.47 12.93
CA ALA A 440 -21.62 -35.09 12.67
C ALA A 440 -22.63 -34.44 11.72
N LEU A 441 -22.87 -33.14 11.89
CA LEU A 441 -23.76 -32.36 11.03
C LEU A 441 -23.08 -31.88 9.74
N ASN A 442 -21.75 -32.04 9.65
CA ASN A 442 -20.99 -31.79 8.43
C ASN A 442 -20.70 -33.11 7.74
N LYS A 443 -21.06 -33.17 6.45
CA LYS A 443 -20.88 -34.35 5.60
C LYS A 443 -19.50 -34.45 4.96
N ASP A 444 -18.62 -33.45 5.12
CA ASP A 444 -17.31 -33.44 4.45
C ASP A 444 -16.28 -34.20 5.31
N PRO A 445 -15.91 -35.44 4.95
CA PRO A 445 -14.97 -36.26 5.72
C PRO A 445 -13.51 -35.93 5.38
N ARG A 446 -13.25 -34.91 4.54
CA ARG A 446 -11.99 -34.78 3.82
C ARG A 446 -11.04 -33.79 4.48
N TYR A 447 -10.44 -34.25 5.57
CA TYR A 447 -9.12 -33.77 5.98
C TYR A 447 -7.99 -34.23 5.05
N HIS A 448 -8.28 -35.13 4.10
CA HIS A 448 -7.31 -35.63 3.15
C HIS A 448 -7.89 -35.60 1.74
N ALA A 449 -7.34 -34.73 0.91
CA ALA A 449 -7.50 -34.84 -0.52
C ALA A 449 -6.47 -35.87 -1.01
N GLU A 450 -6.79 -37.16 -0.86
CA GLU A 450 -5.89 -38.29 -1.16
C GLU A 450 -5.50 -38.42 -2.65
N ASN A 451 -5.83 -37.47 -3.52
CA ASN A 451 -5.54 -37.52 -4.95
C ASN A 451 -5.15 -36.15 -5.54
N LEU A 452 -4.32 -35.37 -4.84
CA LEU A 452 -3.85 -34.08 -5.34
C LEU A 452 -2.42 -34.15 -5.88
N SER A 453 -2.26 -33.67 -7.12
CA SER A 453 -0.94 -33.32 -7.65
C SER A 453 -0.45 -32.06 -6.94
N TYR A 454 0.55 -32.19 -6.08
CA TYR A 454 1.19 -31.06 -5.37
C TYR A 454 1.90 -30.07 -6.31
N ALA A 455 2.00 -30.37 -7.60
CA ALA A 455 2.68 -29.53 -8.58
C ALA A 455 1.85 -28.33 -9.06
N ILE A 456 0.51 -28.38 -8.94
CA ILE A 456 -0.39 -27.31 -9.38
C ILE A 456 -0.99 -26.63 -8.16
N PRO A 457 -0.86 -25.30 -7.99
CA PRO A 457 -1.52 -24.58 -6.91
C PRO A 457 -3.03 -24.82 -6.94
N GLN A 458 -3.60 -25.23 -5.81
CA GLN A 458 -5.04 -25.42 -5.66
C GLN A 458 -5.53 -24.75 -4.38
N PRO A 459 -6.77 -24.22 -4.35
CA PRO A 459 -7.33 -23.50 -3.21
C PRO A 459 -7.72 -24.47 -2.07
N THR A 460 -6.71 -25.08 -1.45
CA THR A 460 -6.81 -26.03 -0.35
C THR A 460 -6.36 -25.39 0.94
N LEU A 461 -6.81 -25.89 2.10
CA LEU A 461 -6.39 -25.36 3.40
C LEU A 461 -4.87 -25.51 3.62
N GLN A 462 -4.26 -26.60 3.14
CA GLN A 462 -2.81 -26.80 3.22
C GLN A 462 -2.06 -25.71 2.45
N PHE A 463 -2.51 -25.38 1.23
CA PHE A 463 -1.94 -24.28 0.45
C PHE A 463 -2.18 -22.93 1.13
N GLY A 464 -3.39 -22.71 1.66
CA GLY A 464 -3.72 -21.51 2.43
C GLY A 464 -2.79 -21.30 3.62
N MET A 465 -2.41 -22.37 4.34
CA MET A 465 -1.43 -22.31 5.42
C MET A 465 -0.03 -21.89 4.93
N LEU A 466 0.42 -22.40 3.77
CA LEU A 466 1.69 -21.94 3.17
C LEU A 466 1.65 -20.45 2.84
N CYS A 467 0.54 -19.97 2.28
CA CYS A 467 0.35 -18.54 2.03
C CYS A 467 0.39 -17.72 3.33
N LEU A 468 -0.28 -18.16 4.39
CA LEU A 468 -0.29 -17.46 5.68
C LEU A 468 1.10 -17.39 6.32
N LYS A 469 1.91 -18.45 6.22
CA LYS A 469 3.31 -18.43 6.63
C LYS A 469 4.13 -17.40 5.83
N ASN A 470 3.96 -17.34 4.51
CA ASN A 470 4.59 -16.31 3.68
C ASN A 470 4.12 -14.89 4.05
N ALA A 471 2.84 -14.73 4.37
CA ALA A 471 2.27 -13.46 4.81
C ALA A 471 2.89 -12.99 6.13
N LEU A 472 3.01 -13.87 7.12
CA LEU A 472 3.70 -13.59 8.39
C LEU A 472 5.18 -13.27 8.19
N PHE A 473 5.86 -13.98 7.29
CA PHE A 473 7.28 -13.73 7.00
C PHE A 473 7.52 -12.39 6.28
N THR A 474 6.59 -11.96 5.43
CA THR A 474 6.70 -10.70 4.67
C THR A 474 6.16 -9.48 5.41
N LEU A 475 5.40 -9.68 6.49
CA LEU A 475 5.06 -8.61 7.43
C LEU A 475 6.36 -8.11 8.09
N ARG A 476 6.74 -6.87 7.79
CA ARG A 476 7.85 -6.21 8.47
C ARG A 476 7.49 -6.06 9.94
N GLU A 477 8.30 -6.63 10.83
CA GLU A 477 8.37 -6.13 12.21
C GLU A 477 8.90 -4.70 12.14
N GLU A 478 8.15 -3.74 12.66
CA GLU A 478 8.58 -2.34 12.68
C GLU A 478 9.81 -2.19 13.58
N GLU A 479 11.00 -2.32 13.00
CA GLU A 479 12.24 -1.88 13.62
C GLU A 479 12.22 -0.33 13.71
N PRO A 480 12.31 0.27 14.91
CA PRO A 480 12.19 1.73 15.11
C PRO A 480 13.26 2.58 14.40
N SER A 481 14.32 1.96 13.88
CA SER A 481 15.56 2.60 13.47
C SER A 481 15.56 3.20 12.05
N ALA A 482 14.59 2.87 11.18
CA ALA A 482 14.60 3.28 9.77
C ALA A 482 13.93 4.64 9.47
N ARG A 483 13.51 5.40 10.50
CA ARG A 483 12.67 6.61 10.32
C ARG A 483 13.43 7.89 9.96
N THR A 484 14.76 7.89 9.89
CA THR A 484 15.52 9.12 9.72
C THR A 484 16.19 9.17 8.35
N ILE A 485 15.62 9.96 7.44
CA ILE A 485 16.42 10.57 6.37
C ILE A 485 17.35 11.55 7.10
N ASN A 486 18.67 11.34 7.00
CA ASN A 486 19.66 12.34 7.40
C ASN A 486 19.53 13.54 6.45
N ILE A 487 18.63 14.46 6.77
CA ILE A 487 18.55 15.77 6.12
C ILE A 487 19.86 16.49 6.47
N PRO A 488 20.61 17.02 5.49
CA PRO A 488 21.78 17.83 5.78
C PRO A 488 21.40 19.01 6.68
N SER A 489 21.84 18.98 7.94
CA SER A 489 21.64 20.07 8.89
C SER A 489 22.79 21.07 8.77
N GLN A 490 22.44 22.35 8.62
CA GLN A 490 23.37 23.48 8.46
C GLN A 490 24.46 23.55 9.54
N LEU A 491 25.63 24.04 9.12
CA LEU A 491 26.81 24.36 9.92
C LEU A 491 26.48 25.35 11.06
N ASN A 492 26.89 25.01 12.29
CA ASN A 492 27.24 26.01 13.28
C ASN A 492 28.76 26.13 13.39
N SER A 493 29.22 27.37 13.27
CA SER A 493 30.57 27.83 13.44
C SER A 493 31.14 27.51 14.83
N SER A 494 32.45 27.28 14.82
CA SER A 494 33.36 27.00 15.93
C SER A 494 33.21 27.85 17.19
N ALA A 495 33.17 27.20 18.36
CA ALA A 495 33.94 27.60 19.54
C ALA A 495 34.15 26.40 20.48
N SER A 496 35.41 26.18 20.83
CA SER A 496 35.95 25.12 21.69
C SER A 496 35.82 25.39 23.19
N SER A 497 35.82 24.31 23.98
CA SER A 497 36.08 24.11 25.43
C SER A 497 34.85 23.51 26.12
N GLY A 498 34.88 22.43 26.92
CA GLY A 498 35.92 21.65 27.58
C GLY A 498 35.40 21.28 28.97
N VAL A 499 35.42 19.98 29.32
CA VAL A 499 35.41 19.40 30.70
C VAL A 499 34.06 18.90 31.31
N THR A 500 33.91 17.58 31.24
CA THR A 500 33.53 16.52 32.24
C THR A 500 32.23 16.53 33.10
N THR A 501 31.53 15.38 32.97
CA THR A 501 30.96 14.46 34.00
C THR A 501 29.77 14.87 34.89
N GLY A 502 28.69 14.05 34.82
CA GLY A 502 28.03 13.51 36.02
C GLY A 502 26.50 13.70 36.18
N LEU A 503 25.76 12.57 36.07
CA LEU A 503 24.58 12.15 36.86
C LEU A 503 23.22 12.90 36.78
N GLN A 504 22.18 12.09 36.48
CA GLN A 504 20.71 12.25 36.68
C GLN A 504 20.32 12.40 38.18
N PRO A 505 19.04 12.58 38.64
CA PRO A 505 17.72 12.75 37.95
C PRO A 505 16.72 13.80 38.56
N SER A 506 15.58 14.02 37.88
CA SER A 506 14.21 14.43 38.36
C SER A 506 13.94 15.78 39.06
N ILE A 507 12.94 16.55 38.57
CA ILE A 507 11.71 17.01 39.27
C ILE A 507 10.89 17.95 38.36
N ALA A 508 9.57 17.76 38.36
CA ALA A 508 8.56 18.58 37.69
C ALA A 508 8.17 19.81 38.52
N SER A 509 7.95 20.98 37.89
CA SER A 509 6.77 21.84 38.16
C SER A 509 6.68 23.06 37.22
N LEU A 510 5.52 23.14 36.58
CA LEU A 510 4.79 24.29 36.02
C LEU A 510 5.29 25.72 36.31
N ALA A 511 5.54 26.48 35.24
CA ALA A 511 5.12 27.88 35.13
C ALA A 511 4.95 28.29 33.64
N SER A 512 3.75 28.74 33.30
CA SER A 512 3.37 29.58 32.15
C SER A 512 2.63 30.79 32.74
N PRO A 513 2.51 31.97 32.08
CA PRO A 513 2.28 32.13 30.63
C PRO A 513 2.89 33.38 29.93
N GLY A 514 2.99 33.30 28.60
CA GLY A 514 2.79 34.43 27.66
C GLY A 514 4.04 35.06 27.03
N HIS A 515 4.38 34.72 25.78
CA HIS A 515 3.84 35.36 24.57
C HIS A 515 4.40 34.68 23.32
N ILE A 516 3.54 34.61 22.32
CA ILE A 516 3.58 33.78 21.11
C ILE A 516 4.37 34.50 19.99
N LEU A 517 5.31 33.81 19.36
CA LEU A 517 5.72 34.03 17.96
C LEU A 517 6.00 32.64 17.37
N GLY A 518 5.07 32.21 16.51
CA GLY A 518 4.83 30.81 16.16
C GLY A 518 5.75 30.23 15.10
N ASN A 519 6.23 29.01 15.37
CA ASN A 519 6.65 28.06 14.35
C ASN A 519 5.40 27.52 13.61
N PRO A 520 5.45 27.31 12.28
CA PRO A 520 4.42 26.55 11.58
C PRO A 520 4.50 25.03 11.91
N PRO A 521 3.41 24.27 11.71
CA PRO A 521 3.22 22.95 12.30
C PRO A 521 3.80 21.83 11.42
N ALA A 522 5.10 21.56 11.52
CA ALA A 522 5.71 20.37 10.91
C ALA A 522 5.54 19.10 11.77
N ALA A 523 5.34 19.23 13.09
CA ALA A 523 5.33 18.11 14.03
C ALA A 523 3.98 17.38 14.16
N SER A 524 2.84 18.01 13.84
CA SER A 524 1.52 17.38 13.99
C SER A 524 1.13 16.50 12.79
N VAL A 525 1.58 16.84 11.58
CA VAL A 525 1.27 16.08 10.35
C VAL A 525 2.03 14.75 10.33
N ASN A 526 3.28 14.72 10.80
CA ASN A 526 4.09 13.49 10.88
C ASN A 526 3.53 12.47 11.89
N ARG A 527 2.76 12.91 12.90
CA ARG A 527 2.17 12.01 13.90
C ARG A 527 0.93 11.30 13.37
N VAL A 528 0.03 12.04 12.71
CA VAL A 528 -1.25 11.51 12.18
C VAL A 528 -1.03 10.57 10.98
N THR A 529 0.04 10.76 10.21
CA THR A 529 0.36 9.98 9.00
C THR A 529 0.96 8.61 9.32
N SER A 530 1.87 8.55 10.31
CA SER A 530 2.39 7.30 10.87
C SER A 530 1.32 6.44 11.55
N GLU A 531 0.19 7.02 11.97
CA GLU A 531 -0.89 6.27 12.64
C GLU A 531 -1.76 5.49 11.64
N VAL A 532 -2.03 6.01 10.44
CA VAL A 532 -2.86 5.33 9.43
C VAL A 532 -2.19 4.06 8.92
N THR A 533 -0.92 4.17 8.53
CA THR A 533 -0.12 3.04 8.03
C THR A 533 0.10 1.98 9.11
N ALA A 534 0.30 2.40 10.37
CA ALA A 534 0.38 1.49 11.51
C ALA A 534 -0.95 0.77 11.80
N VAL A 535 -2.10 1.45 11.66
CA VAL A 535 -3.43 0.84 11.83
C VAL A 535 -3.70 -0.17 10.72
N GLU A 536 -3.39 0.14 9.46
CA GLU A 536 -3.54 -0.81 8.34
C GLU A 536 -2.63 -2.03 8.50
N SER A 537 -1.37 -1.82 8.89
CA SER A 537 -0.43 -2.90 9.20
C SER A 537 -0.94 -3.78 10.35
N SER A 538 -1.51 -3.17 11.40
CA SER A 538 -2.12 -3.87 12.52
C SER A 538 -3.34 -4.68 12.09
N ASN A 539 -4.24 -4.10 11.28
CA ASN A 539 -5.41 -4.79 10.73
C ASN A 539 -5.00 -5.99 9.87
N LEU A 540 -3.95 -5.83 9.06
CA LEU A 540 -3.41 -6.92 8.24
C LEU A 540 -2.84 -8.05 9.11
N LYS A 541 -2.07 -7.71 10.15
CA LYS A 541 -1.55 -8.67 11.13
C LYS A 541 -2.66 -9.42 11.86
N ILE A 542 -3.72 -8.71 12.29
CA ILE A 542 -4.91 -9.30 12.93
C ILE A 542 -5.58 -10.32 12.00
N ALA A 543 -5.82 -9.94 10.74
CA ALA A 543 -6.45 -10.80 9.75
C ALA A 543 -5.60 -12.06 9.46
N ILE A 544 -4.28 -11.90 9.29
CA ILE A 544 -3.37 -13.02 9.05
C ILE A 544 -3.33 -13.97 10.25
N LEU A 545 -3.23 -13.46 11.49
CA LEU A 545 -3.24 -14.32 12.68
C LEU A 545 -4.57 -15.03 12.88
N GLY A 546 -5.70 -14.34 12.66
CA GLY A 546 -7.04 -14.93 12.72
C GLY A 546 -7.24 -16.05 11.68
N ALA A 547 -6.80 -15.82 10.45
CA ALA A 547 -6.82 -16.83 9.40
C ALA A 547 -5.87 -17.99 9.70
N SER A 548 -4.68 -17.72 10.25
CA SER A 548 -3.71 -18.76 10.64
C SER A 548 -4.25 -19.66 11.74
N ALA A 549 -4.86 -19.07 12.78
CA ALA A 549 -5.51 -19.83 13.84
C ALA A 549 -6.63 -20.73 13.29
N TYR A 550 -7.50 -20.18 12.43
CA TYR A 550 -8.58 -20.94 11.81
C TYR A 550 -8.07 -22.10 10.94
N VAL A 551 -7.14 -21.83 10.03
CA VAL A 551 -6.62 -22.85 9.11
C VAL A 551 -5.85 -23.93 9.86
N SER A 552 -5.02 -23.57 10.84
CA SER A 552 -4.31 -24.56 11.68
C SER A 552 -5.28 -25.45 12.47
N LEU A 553 -6.34 -24.85 13.04
CA LEU A 553 -7.38 -25.58 13.76
C LEU A 553 -8.08 -26.58 12.85
N CYS A 554 -8.46 -26.15 11.64
CA CYS A 554 -9.03 -27.05 10.64
C CYS A 554 -8.01 -28.13 10.24
N LEU A 555 -6.73 -27.84 10.06
CA LEU A 555 -5.74 -28.86 9.71
C LEU A 555 -5.41 -29.84 10.85
N GLY A 556 -5.97 -29.64 12.05
CA GLY A 556 -5.73 -30.49 13.22
C GLY A 556 -4.43 -30.18 13.98
N ASP A 557 -3.74 -29.08 13.64
CA ASP A 557 -2.57 -28.60 14.36
C ASP A 557 -3.00 -27.67 15.50
N TYR A 558 -3.47 -28.28 16.59
CA TYR A 558 -4.04 -27.55 17.73
C TYR A 558 -3.00 -26.73 18.50
N ILE A 559 -1.72 -27.10 18.44
CA ILE A 559 -0.64 -26.37 19.11
C ILE A 559 -0.38 -25.06 18.36
N ALA A 560 -0.15 -25.13 17.05
CA ALA A 560 0.06 -23.93 16.24
C ALA A 560 -1.19 -23.02 16.23
N ALA A 561 -2.39 -23.60 16.17
CA ALA A 561 -3.63 -22.85 16.23
C ALA A 561 -3.80 -22.08 17.56
N LEU A 562 -3.44 -22.71 18.69
CA LEU A 562 -3.46 -22.07 20.00
C LEU A 562 -2.42 -20.95 20.11
N GLU A 563 -1.21 -21.15 19.57
CA GLU A 563 -0.18 -20.11 19.51
C GLU A 563 -0.65 -18.89 18.73
N HIS A 564 -1.16 -19.08 17.51
CA HIS A 564 -1.71 -17.99 16.69
C HIS A 564 -2.88 -17.27 17.39
N SER A 565 -3.75 -18.01 18.06
CA SER A 565 -4.87 -17.44 18.82
C SER A 565 -4.39 -16.59 20.00
N LYS A 566 -3.37 -17.06 20.75
CA LYS A 566 -2.75 -16.29 21.85
C LYS A 566 -2.05 -15.04 21.32
N SER A 567 -1.29 -15.15 20.23
CA SER A 567 -0.65 -14.00 19.59
C SER A 567 -1.67 -12.97 19.07
N LEU A 568 -2.81 -13.43 18.55
CA LEU A 568 -3.92 -12.56 18.16
C LEU A 568 -4.49 -11.81 19.36
N LEU A 569 -4.80 -12.53 20.44
CA LEU A 569 -5.38 -11.96 21.67
C LEU A 569 -4.42 -11.05 22.45
N ALA A 570 -3.10 -11.16 22.20
CA ALA A 570 -2.09 -10.29 22.81
C ALA A 570 -2.04 -8.87 22.21
N ILE A 571 -2.77 -8.59 21.13
CA ILE A 571 -2.81 -7.27 20.50
C ILE A 571 -3.69 -6.31 21.32
N GLU A 572 -3.10 -5.19 21.79
CA GLU A 572 -3.76 -4.24 22.72
C GLU A 572 -5.12 -3.71 22.22
N LYS A 573 -5.24 -3.42 20.92
CA LYS A 573 -6.46 -2.88 20.30
C LYS A 573 -7.09 -3.86 19.30
N ILE A 574 -7.44 -5.05 19.77
CA ILE A 574 -8.10 -6.06 18.92
C ILE A 574 -9.60 -5.74 18.69
N PRO A 575 -10.10 -5.77 17.44
CA PRO A 575 -11.53 -5.64 17.13
C PRO A 575 -12.38 -6.73 17.79
N GLY A 576 -13.63 -6.41 18.11
CA GLY A 576 -14.52 -7.29 18.87
C GLY A 576 -14.78 -8.64 18.21
N ALA A 577 -14.97 -8.67 16.88
CA ALA A 577 -15.15 -9.93 16.15
C ALA A 577 -13.91 -10.84 16.26
N TYR A 578 -12.71 -10.28 16.10
CA TYR A 578 -11.46 -11.03 16.22
C TYR A 578 -11.16 -11.46 17.66
N ARG A 579 -11.57 -10.66 18.66
CA ARG A 579 -11.50 -11.06 20.07
C ARG A 579 -12.36 -12.29 20.35
N MET A 580 -13.58 -12.30 19.81
CA MET A 580 -14.46 -13.46 19.90
C MET A 580 -13.84 -14.68 19.21
N LEU A 581 -13.38 -14.54 17.97
CA LEU A 581 -12.76 -15.62 17.20
C LEU A 581 -11.52 -16.20 17.89
N GLY A 582 -10.60 -15.34 18.35
CA GLY A 582 -9.40 -15.79 19.05
C GLY A 582 -9.70 -16.61 20.30
N ASN A 583 -10.73 -16.23 21.08
CA ASN A 583 -11.16 -17.01 22.24
C ASN A 583 -11.87 -18.31 21.85
N LEU A 584 -12.72 -18.30 20.81
CA LEU A 584 -13.38 -19.52 20.32
C LEU A 584 -12.35 -20.53 19.80
N TYR A 585 -11.39 -20.09 18.97
CA TYR A 585 -10.35 -20.95 18.43
C TYR A 585 -9.44 -21.48 19.53
N ALA A 586 -9.01 -20.64 20.48
CA ALA A 586 -8.22 -21.07 21.63
C ALA A 586 -8.96 -22.10 22.48
N ALA A 587 -10.25 -21.87 22.78
CA ALA A 587 -11.06 -22.79 23.56
C ALA A 587 -11.25 -24.15 22.87
N GLU A 588 -11.51 -24.15 21.55
CA GLU A 588 -11.65 -25.38 20.79
C GLU A 588 -10.33 -26.19 20.77
N CYS A 589 -9.19 -25.53 20.54
CA CYS A 589 -7.87 -26.17 20.63
C CYS A 589 -7.65 -26.80 22.00
N LEU A 590 -7.94 -26.06 23.07
CA LEU A 590 -7.74 -26.52 24.45
C LEU A 590 -8.66 -27.70 24.79
N ILE A 591 -9.91 -27.72 24.33
CA ILE A 591 -10.81 -28.87 24.49
C ILE A 591 -10.24 -30.10 23.77
N LEU A 592 -9.77 -29.95 22.53
CA LEU A 592 -9.19 -31.04 21.74
C LEU A 592 -7.84 -31.54 22.30
N MET A 593 -7.16 -30.72 23.09
CA MET A 593 -5.95 -31.07 23.86
C MET A 593 -6.24 -31.57 25.28
N ASP A 594 -7.51 -31.83 25.64
CA ASP A 594 -7.97 -32.26 26.97
C ASP A 594 -7.69 -31.26 28.13
N LYS A 595 -7.53 -29.98 27.79
CA LYS A 595 -7.32 -28.86 28.73
C LYS A 595 -8.60 -28.06 28.95
N ILE A 596 -9.67 -28.76 29.33
CA ILE A 596 -11.04 -28.20 29.36
C ILE A 596 -11.18 -27.02 30.35
N ASN A 597 -10.43 -27.03 31.45
CA ASN A 597 -10.50 -25.94 32.43
C ASN A 597 -9.99 -24.61 31.86
N GLU A 598 -8.86 -24.62 31.15
CA GLU A 598 -8.33 -23.44 30.46
C GLU A 598 -9.29 -22.97 29.35
N ALA A 599 -9.94 -23.90 28.65
CA ALA A 599 -10.92 -23.57 27.62
C ALA A 599 -12.14 -22.79 28.18
N ILE A 600 -12.60 -23.15 29.38
CA ILE A 600 -13.73 -22.47 30.04
C ILE A 600 -13.40 -21.01 30.35
N ASP A 601 -12.15 -20.70 30.70
CA ASP A 601 -11.73 -19.32 30.97
C ASP A 601 -11.81 -18.44 29.72
N HIS A 602 -11.43 -18.97 28.55
CA HIS A 602 -11.61 -18.29 27.27
C HIS A 602 -13.09 -18.10 26.88
N LEU A 603 -13.96 -19.07 27.19
CA LEU A 603 -15.39 -19.03 26.84
C LEU A 603 -16.23 -18.12 27.76
N ARG A 604 -15.73 -17.80 28.96
CA ARG A 604 -16.39 -16.89 29.92
C ARG A 604 -16.22 -15.41 29.58
N LEU A 605 -15.99 -15.07 28.32
CA LEU A 605 -15.74 -13.71 27.84
C LEU A 605 -16.76 -12.70 28.40
N GLN A 606 -16.36 -11.95 29.43
CA GLN A 606 -17.28 -11.07 30.17
C GLN A 606 -17.56 -9.75 29.43
N ASN A 607 -16.58 -9.27 28.64
CA ASN A 607 -16.57 -7.93 28.07
C ASN A 607 -16.58 -7.94 26.53
N LEU A 608 -17.61 -8.55 25.93
CA LEU A 608 -17.91 -8.37 24.50
C LEU A 608 -18.98 -7.28 24.35
N GLU A 609 -18.53 -6.10 23.91
CA GLU A 609 -19.35 -4.90 23.75
C GLU A 609 -19.69 -4.62 22.29
N GLU A 610 -18.74 -4.87 21.38
CA GLU A 610 -18.84 -4.56 19.95
C GLU A 610 -18.39 -5.75 19.09
N LEU A 611 -18.75 -5.75 17.80
CA LEU A 611 -18.46 -6.82 16.83
C LEU A 611 -17.69 -6.31 15.59
N ASP A 612 -16.89 -5.26 15.78
CA ASP A 612 -16.14 -4.66 14.68
C ASP A 612 -15.13 -5.64 14.07
N THR A 613 -14.94 -5.52 12.76
CA THR A 613 -14.04 -6.35 11.94
C THR A 613 -12.70 -5.69 11.66
N CYS A 614 -12.52 -4.42 11.98
CA CYS A 614 -11.24 -3.73 11.84
C CYS A 614 -11.08 -2.64 12.91
N ILE A 615 -9.84 -2.21 13.10
CA ILE A 615 -9.53 -1.00 13.85
C ILE A 615 -9.83 0.19 12.91
N PRO A 616 -10.69 1.13 13.30
CA PRO A 616 -11.01 2.28 12.48
C PRO A 616 -9.78 3.20 12.34
N VAL A 617 -9.55 3.68 11.13
CA VAL A 617 -8.48 4.64 10.83
C VAL A 617 -8.85 6.02 11.40
N PRO A 618 -8.00 6.65 12.24
CA PRO A 618 -8.24 7.99 12.75
C PRO A 618 -8.40 9.00 11.60
N ASP A 619 -9.39 9.88 11.70
CA ASP A 619 -9.62 11.01 10.78
C ASP A 619 -10.16 10.70 9.36
N ALA A 620 -10.50 9.43 9.06
CA ALA A 620 -11.38 9.10 7.94
C ALA A 620 -12.73 9.82 8.15
N LEU A 621 -13.15 10.64 7.18
CA LEU A 621 -14.35 11.48 7.24
C LEU A 621 -15.60 10.71 7.70
N ASP A 622 -16.39 11.34 8.58
CA ASP A 622 -17.67 10.90 9.17
C ASP A 622 -17.68 9.44 9.66
N PRO A 623 -17.94 9.14 10.95
CA PRO A 623 -18.04 7.75 11.42
C PRO A 623 -19.09 6.91 10.64
N ASP A 624 -20.05 7.55 9.94
CA ASP A 624 -21.01 6.90 9.04
C ASP A 624 -20.45 6.55 7.63
N LYS A 625 -19.24 7.01 7.27
CA LYS A 625 -18.62 6.89 5.94
C LYS A 625 -17.14 6.47 5.99
N THR A 626 -16.81 5.57 6.92
CA THR A 626 -15.50 4.90 6.98
C THR A 626 -15.17 4.12 5.70
N VAL A 627 -13.92 3.69 5.52
CA VAL A 627 -13.49 2.92 4.32
C VAL A 627 -14.27 1.60 4.16
N GLU A 628 -14.72 0.98 5.26
CA GLU A 628 -15.68 -0.14 5.24
C GLU A 628 -17.10 0.26 4.76
N SER A 629 -17.51 1.53 4.93
CA SER A 629 -18.72 2.10 4.33
C SER A 629 -18.54 2.44 2.84
N ILE A 630 -17.30 2.74 2.41
CA ILE A 630 -16.96 2.98 1.00
C ILE A 630 -16.95 1.68 0.19
N VAL A 631 -16.55 0.54 0.77
CA VAL A 631 -16.60 -0.77 0.11
C VAL A 631 -17.67 -1.61 0.77
N ASN A 632 -18.83 -1.75 0.11
CA ASN A 632 -19.91 -2.62 0.57
C ASN A 632 -19.51 -4.11 0.49
N THR A 633 -18.69 -4.57 1.43
CA THR A 633 -18.25 -5.96 1.56
C THR A 633 -19.38 -6.81 2.15
N LYS A 634 -19.46 -8.06 1.72
CA LYS A 634 -20.34 -9.10 2.28
C LYS A 634 -20.16 -9.10 3.81
N LYS A 635 -21.25 -8.88 4.53
CA LYS A 635 -21.21 -8.70 5.98
C LYS A 635 -20.73 -9.97 6.67
N TRP A 636 -19.83 -9.81 7.63
CA TRP A 636 -19.41 -10.85 8.56
C TRP A 636 -20.61 -11.43 9.32
N PHE A 637 -20.56 -12.72 9.66
CA PHE A 637 -21.59 -13.37 10.49
C PHE A 637 -20.93 -13.99 11.73
N PRO A 638 -21.49 -13.80 12.95
CA PRO A 638 -22.76 -13.14 13.25
C PRO A 638 -22.68 -11.61 13.21
N THR A 639 -23.80 -10.95 12.89
CA THR A 639 -23.94 -9.48 12.89
C THR A 639 -24.52 -8.94 14.20
N SER A 640 -25.19 -9.78 15.00
CA SER A 640 -25.83 -9.39 16.27
C SER A 640 -24.96 -9.79 17.46
N LEU A 641 -24.77 -8.85 18.40
CA LEU A 641 -24.06 -9.09 19.66
C LEU A 641 -24.74 -10.17 20.50
N VAL A 642 -26.07 -10.26 20.44
CA VAL A 642 -26.84 -11.27 21.18
C VAL A 642 -26.54 -12.66 20.63
N THR A 643 -26.49 -12.79 19.30
CA THR A 643 -26.11 -14.04 18.61
C THR A 643 -24.67 -14.43 18.94
N ALA A 644 -23.73 -13.49 18.91
CA ALA A 644 -22.34 -13.74 19.30
C ALA A 644 -22.21 -14.26 20.74
N LYS A 645 -22.93 -13.65 21.69
CA LYS A 645 -22.99 -14.11 23.08
C LYS A 645 -23.65 -15.49 23.22
N ALA A 646 -24.67 -15.79 22.41
CA ALA A 646 -25.29 -17.11 22.37
C ALA A 646 -24.32 -18.19 21.87
N ILE A 647 -23.49 -17.89 20.86
CA ILE A 647 -22.44 -18.81 20.36
C ILE A 647 -21.40 -19.10 21.45
N LEU A 648 -20.93 -18.08 22.17
CA LEU A 648 -19.99 -18.28 23.29
C LEU A 648 -20.58 -19.15 24.40
N ARG A 649 -21.84 -18.89 24.79
CA ARG A 649 -22.55 -19.70 25.80
C ARG A 649 -22.82 -21.13 25.35
N TYR A 650 -23.15 -21.32 24.07
CA TYR A 650 -23.30 -22.65 23.50
C TYR A 650 -21.98 -23.43 23.61
N ASN A 651 -20.86 -22.85 23.19
CA ASN A 651 -19.56 -23.50 23.30
C ASN A 651 -19.16 -23.74 24.77
N LEU A 652 -19.54 -22.85 25.69
CA LEU A 652 -19.38 -23.09 27.12
C LEU A 652 -20.18 -24.30 27.62
N ALA A 653 -21.41 -24.50 27.14
CA ALA A 653 -22.19 -25.70 27.43
C ALA A 653 -21.51 -26.97 26.87
N VAL A 654 -20.92 -26.89 25.67
CA VAL A 654 -20.12 -27.99 25.08
C VAL A 654 -18.93 -28.33 25.97
N ALA A 655 -18.19 -27.34 26.47
CA ALA A 655 -17.07 -27.57 27.38
C ALA A 655 -17.50 -28.28 28.67
N TYR A 656 -18.60 -27.86 29.31
CA TYR A 656 -19.13 -28.54 30.49
C TYR A 656 -19.61 -29.96 30.19
N ALA A 657 -20.27 -30.19 29.04
CA ALA A 657 -20.69 -31.53 28.65
C ALA A 657 -19.50 -32.47 28.44
N THR A 658 -18.43 -31.96 27.82
CA THR A 658 -17.18 -32.70 27.59
C THR A 658 -16.47 -33.02 28.91
N ARG A 659 -16.53 -32.11 29.88
CA ARG A 659 -16.04 -32.33 31.26
C ARG A 659 -16.90 -33.31 32.09
N GLY A 660 -18.07 -33.70 31.60
CA GLY A 660 -19.02 -34.57 32.32
C GLY A 660 -19.99 -33.84 33.24
N GLU A 661 -19.97 -32.50 33.30
CA GLU A 661 -20.91 -31.69 34.10
C GLU A 661 -22.22 -31.45 33.35
N LEU A 662 -22.96 -32.53 33.11
CA LEU A 662 -24.16 -32.53 32.26
C LEU A 662 -25.28 -31.62 32.77
N ASP A 663 -25.42 -31.43 34.09
CA ASP A 663 -26.42 -30.54 34.67
C ASP A 663 -26.15 -29.07 34.38
N LYS A 664 -24.91 -28.63 34.56
CA LYS A 664 -24.51 -27.25 34.24
C LYS A 664 -24.59 -26.99 32.73
N SER A 665 -24.18 -27.98 31.93
CA SER A 665 -24.33 -27.91 30.48
C SER A 665 -25.79 -27.75 30.06
N SER A 666 -26.69 -28.56 30.62
CA SER A 666 -28.13 -28.49 30.35
C SER A 666 -28.73 -27.12 30.71
N GLU A 667 -28.36 -26.56 31.86
CA GLU A 667 -28.86 -25.27 32.31
C GLU A 667 -28.43 -24.12 31.38
N ILE A 668 -27.16 -24.09 31.00
CA ILE A 668 -26.64 -23.08 30.06
C ILE A 668 -27.29 -23.25 28.69
N LEU A 669 -27.45 -24.49 28.23
CA LEU A 669 -28.07 -24.78 26.94
C LEU A 669 -29.54 -24.33 26.88
N LYS A 670 -30.29 -24.49 27.97
CA LYS A 670 -31.66 -23.95 28.11
C LYS A 670 -31.66 -22.43 28.01
N GLN A 671 -30.72 -21.74 28.67
CA GLN A 671 -30.60 -20.28 28.58
C GLN A 671 -30.32 -19.83 27.13
N VAL A 672 -29.46 -20.53 26.41
CA VAL A 672 -29.20 -20.27 24.98
C VAL A 672 -30.47 -20.47 24.16
N TRP A 673 -31.20 -21.57 24.37
CA TRP A 673 -32.43 -21.86 23.63
C TRP A 673 -33.54 -20.85 23.91
N VAL A 674 -33.73 -20.44 25.16
CA VAL A 674 -34.71 -19.42 25.57
C VAL A 674 -34.37 -18.05 24.98
N SER A 675 -33.08 -17.75 24.79
CA SER A 675 -32.66 -16.50 24.17
C SER A 675 -32.93 -16.41 22.66
N LYS A 676 -33.33 -17.52 22.01
CA LYS A 676 -33.65 -17.57 20.59
C LYS A 676 -34.84 -16.67 20.27
N GLY A 677 -34.66 -15.74 19.33
CA GLY A 677 -35.66 -14.74 18.97
C GLY A 677 -35.34 -14.04 17.66
N PRO A 678 -36.07 -12.98 17.28
CA PRO A 678 -35.83 -12.26 16.03
C PRO A 678 -34.42 -11.64 15.93
N ASP A 679 -33.79 -11.32 17.06
CA ASP A 679 -32.46 -10.69 17.13
C ASP A 679 -31.34 -11.64 17.58
N CYS A 680 -31.67 -12.93 17.80
CA CYS A 680 -30.77 -13.94 18.34
C CYS A 680 -30.92 -15.26 17.59
N ASP A 681 -29.98 -15.52 16.70
CA ASP A 681 -29.89 -16.77 15.98
C ASP A 681 -29.14 -17.82 16.82
N VAL A 682 -29.59 -19.07 16.72
CA VAL A 682 -29.01 -20.19 17.46
C VAL A 682 -28.70 -21.31 16.47
N PRO A 683 -27.50 -21.91 16.49
CA PRO A 683 -27.14 -22.93 15.52
C PRO A 683 -27.89 -24.24 15.77
N ILE A 684 -28.08 -25.04 14.70
CA ILE A 684 -28.67 -26.39 14.76
C ILE A 684 -27.98 -27.30 15.80
N HIS A 685 -26.69 -27.06 16.04
CA HIS A 685 -25.86 -27.79 16.99
C HIS A 685 -26.41 -27.77 18.43
N VAL A 686 -27.19 -26.76 18.81
CA VAL A 686 -27.86 -26.73 20.13
C VAL A 686 -28.81 -27.91 20.31
N ILE A 687 -29.52 -28.32 19.26
CA ILE A 687 -30.44 -29.46 19.31
C ILE A 687 -29.65 -30.77 19.43
N MET A 688 -28.51 -30.87 18.72
CA MET A 688 -27.63 -32.04 18.81
C MET A 688 -27.02 -32.19 20.22
N LEU A 689 -26.57 -31.09 20.82
CA LEU A 689 -26.06 -31.12 22.19
C LEU A 689 -27.15 -31.48 23.20
N ALA A 690 -28.38 -30.97 23.02
CA ALA A 690 -29.51 -31.34 23.88
C ALA A 690 -29.81 -32.84 23.80
N LEU A 691 -29.84 -33.42 22.58
CA LEU A 691 -29.99 -34.86 22.39
C LEU A 691 -28.86 -35.64 23.08
N TYR A 692 -27.61 -35.21 22.91
CA TYR A 692 -26.46 -35.85 23.55
C TYR A 692 -26.60 -35.86 25.08
N ILE A 693 -26.91 -34.71 25.69
CA ILE A 693 -27.05 -34.59 27.16
C ILE A 693 -28.17 -35.50 27.69
N GLU A 694 -29.35 -35.47 27.06
CA GLU A 694 -30.49 -36.30 27.52
C GLU A 694 -30.21 -37.80 27.36
N LEU A 695 -29.51 -38.20 26.30
CA LEU A 695 -29.07 -39.59 26.11
C LEU A 695 -28.03 -40.01 27.16
N GLN A 696 -27.04 -39.17 27.44
CA GLN A 696 -26.03 -39.44 28.48
C GLN A 696 -26.65 -39.53 29.89
N LYS A 697 -27.73 -38.78 30.14
CA LYS A 697 -28.51 -38.88 31.39
C LYS A 697 -29.45 -40.09 31.44
N GLY A 698 -29.62 -40.82 30.34
CA GLY A 698 -30.55 -41.96 30.27
C GLY A 698 -32.02 -41.59 30.03
N HIS A 699 -32.33 -40.33 29.71
CA HIS A 699 -33.69 -39.84 29.46
C HIS A 699 -34.15 -40.12 28.02
N VAL A 700 -34.26 -41.41 27.67
CA VAL A 700 -34.54 -41.86 26.30
C VAL A 700 -35.87 -41.31 25.75
N ASP A 701 -36.90 -41.16 26.60
CA ASP A 701 -38.21 -40.67 26.16
C ASP A 701 -38.21 -39.18 25.81
N ILE A 702 -37.41 -38.38 26.51
CA ILE A 702 -37.19 -36.97 26.19
C ILE A 702 -36.43 -36.86 24.86
N ALA A 703 -35.35 -37.65 24.70
CA ALA A 703 -34.59 -37.69 23.45
C ALA A 703 -35.48 -38.07 22.25
N ARG A 704 -36.35 -39.08 22.38
CA ARG A 704 -37.34 -39.44 21.35
C ARG A 704 -38.29 -38.28 21.02
N SER A 705 -38.72 -37.52 22.02
CA SER A 705 -39.62 -36.38 21.85
C SER A 705 -38.93 -35.24 21.09
N ILE A 706 -37.66 -34.97 21.38
CA ILE A 706 -36.83 -33.99 20.65
C ILE A 706 -36.68 -34.41 19.18
N VAL A 707 -36.38 -35.68 18.91
CA VAL A 707 -36.29 -36.20 17.54
C VAL A 707 -37.62 -36.04 16.82
N LYS A 708 -38.75 -36.43 17.42
CA LYS A 708 -40.09 -36.25 16.79
C LYS A 708 -40.41 -34.79 16.47
N LEU A 709 -40.02 -33.86 17.34
CA LEU A 709 -40.28 -32.43 17.16
C LEU A 709 -39.44 -31.81 16.03
N HIS A 710 -38.17 -32.20 15.93
CA HIS A 710 -37.23 -31.58 15.00
C HIS A 710 -37.02 -32.36 13.70
N CYS A 711 -37.39 -33.64 13.67
CA CYS A 711 -37.30 -34.53 12.51
C CYS A 711 -38.67 -35.16 12.19
N PRO A 712 -39.77 -34.37 12.06
CA PRO A 712 -41.11 -34.91 11.85
C PRO A 712 -41.29 -35.69 10.55
N GLN A 713 -40.38 -35.51 9.59
CA GLN A 713 -40.37 -36.21 8.32
C GLN A 713 -39.95 -37.69 8.42
N TYR A 714 -39.46 -38.15 9.58
CA TYR A 714 -38.91 -39.50 9.77
C TYR A 714 -39.69 -40.39 10.73
#